data_AF-A0A4S2TFV7-F1
#
_entry.id   AF-A0A4S2TFV7-F1
#
_cell.length_a   1.000
_cell.length_b   1.000
_cell.length_c   1.000
_cell.angle_alpha   90.00
_cell.angle_beta   90.00
_cell.angle_gamma   90.00
#
_symmetry.space_group_name_H-M   'P 1'
#
loop_
_entity.id
_entity.type
_entity.pdbx_description
1 polymer ?
#
loop_
_entity_poly.entity_id
_entity_poly.type
_entity_poly.pdbx_seq_one_letter_code
_entity_poly.pdbx_strand_id
1 'polypeptide(L)'
;MDNDGTHGAWGTRGAQPPDGRPARPGDSAPHPAGPPPAAPPAYPPAVPPPAVPPPARPPSVPAPQEAPPVRYRAPGAATPTADWFNAPRPEAGPGVWRYRHVPRPAEPEARPSLVGPAATLVLWLLLWLLLSERAVPYVFEPIEIITGREWWLLGGLKEDAPDLVVNSTTLYYEVLVLVLGFWAARLGGWAHVVHYFAGAWLERMRLTLSVAVALLVLWLAWTPKVPLLLVLMGSAQGWLLSGDRLRATVAAYGCYALTIAIVVWPIARAARWGDALRDLRARRGPTPPQSAEGPSTTPALTDAPLRAHWPDLRAAGRMDVAEALTAAVYTGRMNDVDCVRLRHAWAGARTRPDRLASFTETVLRKGADAFLHPSGFRDVPLRIATHDPLTGQVRIGECADDPRNPYPRRGTGLALEPASLGTSLLAVGPPGSGKTDRVIRPVVEALALRALTGQAAVLAVGGAGGGLGPDDAYDVVVRIGDPASVHDFDLYGGTTDPDEAAAALAEGLAGDIPTLDTRRAATALGQLLGPYRVVHGRFPSVPELRELLEGSATALGALRQALESGGHQAMLRELEARARQAGSAADPAAVLADRIAALDRPAFAGFFATGADARPFSLRSLGQHPLRVRIDLPEGVHTEASRILARLVLAQFNAVTAARADRSLFVCLVLDDATHTVTAETVRGIRRLRSVNAGAVLALRTLDDVPEGLHTALLGAFGCTMAFPGLTTWDGKRFAEAWGKEWVEVREVAQHGVFADQPLTRAMHALRKMATGKAVTTDAVTVRQVERERWSASGLAYELPPGHAVLSLTTVAGEHMPPLLVRLSG
;
A
#
# COMPACT_ATOMS: atom_id res chain seq x y z
N MET A 1 -23.37 18.73 -61.45
CA MET A 1 -24.12 19.22 -60.27
C MET A 1 -23.17 19.52 -59.11
N ASP A 2 -22.08 20.22 -59.43
CA ASP A 2 -21.87 21.64 -59.09
C ASP A 2 -21.82 22.02 -57.61
N ASN A 3 -20.61 22.02 -57.03
CA ASN A 3 -19.84 23.21 -56.61
C ASN A 3 -18.69 22.72 -55.69
N ASP A 4 -17.42 22.82 -56.07
CA ASP A 4 -16.55 24.02 -56.08
C ASP A 4 -16.46 24.74 -54.72
N GLY A 5 -15.28 24.94 -54.10
CA GLY A 5 -13.95 24.51 -54.51
C GLY A 5 -12.84 24.82 -53.47
N THR A 6 -11.71 24.11 -53.60
CA THR A 6 -10.29 24.56 -53.52
C THR A 6 -9.89 25.82 -52.71
N HIS A 7 -8.73 25.93 -52.05
CA HIS A 7 -7.46 25.16 -52.03
C HIS A 7 -6.78 25.33 -50.63
N GLY A 8 -5.67 24.64 -50.38
CA GLY A 8 -4.82 24.87 -49.20
C GLY A 8 -3.32 24.97 -49.49
N ALA A 9 -2.54 24.99 -48.41
CA ALA A 9 -1.07 24.81 -48.30
C ALA A 9 -0.14 26.03 -48.55
N TRP A 10 1.09 25.87 -48.03
CA TRP A 10 2.31 26.71 -48.12
C TRP A 10 2.29 28.02 -47.28
N GLY A 11 3.26 28.34 -46.41
CA GLY A 11 4.59 27.80 -46.19
C GLY A 11 5.68 28.90 -46.28
N THR A 12 6.43 29.09 -45.19
CA THR A 12 7.81 29.66 -45.12
C THR A 12 8.04 31.19 -45.19
N ARG A 13 9.03 31.64 -44.36
CA ARG A 13 9.98 32.79 -44.48
C ARG A 13 9.40 34.19 -44.84
N GLY A 14 9.79 35.30 -44.23
CA GLY A 14 10.94 35.67 -43.40
C GLY A 14 11.30 37.15 -43.67
N ALA A 15 12.37 37.68 -43.06
CA ALA A 15 13.00 39.00 -43.30
C ALA A 15 12.34 40.29 -42.71
N GLN A 16 13.02 40.79 -41.67
CA GLN A 16 13.28 42.17 -41.20
C GLN A 16 14.07 43.02 -42.26
N PRO A 17 14.42 44.34 -42.14
CA PRO A 17 14.10 45.45 -41.20
C PRO A 17 13.21 46.53 -41.93
N PRO A 18 13.33 47.90 -41.87
CA PRO A 18 14.04 48.85 -40.99
C PRO A 18 13.31 50.15 -40.53
N ASP A 19 13.98 50.91 -39.65
CA ASP A 19 14.12 52.38 -39.47
C ASP A 19 13.03 53.43 -39.82
N GLY A 20 13.00 54.50 -38.99
CA GLY A 20 12.76 55.88 -39.48
C GLY A 20 11.65 56.71 -38.83
N ARG A 21 12.01 57.63 -37.91
CA ARG A 21 11.20 58.79 -37.45
C ARG A 21 11.05 59.85 -38.58
N PRO A 22 10.28 60.98 -38.44
CA PRO A 22 9.47 61.48 -37.29
C PRO A 22 8.05 62.02 -37.63
N ALA A 23 7.17 62.14 -36.62
CA ALA A 23 6.12 63.19 -36.58
C ALA A 23 5.57 63.45 -35.15
N ARG A 24 5.27 64.72 -34.87
CA ARG A 24 4.38 65.28 -33.82
C ARG A 24 3.48 66.31 -34.53
N PRO A 25 2.39 66.86 -33.94
CA PRO A 25 1.75 66.59 -32.64
C PRO A 25 0.22 66.31 -32.79
N GLY A 26 -0.52 66.21 -31.69
CA GLY A 26 -1.99 66.43 -31.68
C GLY A 26 -2.82 65.43 -30.86
N ASP A 27 -3.24 65.88 -29.67
CA ASP A 27 -4.46 65.55 -28.95
C ASP A 27 -4.95 64.08 -28.84
N SER A 28 -4.73 63.49 -27.66
CA SER A 28 -5.58 62.43 -27.12
C SER A 28 -5.90 62.68 -25.64
N ALA A 29 -7.17 62.50 -25.28
CA ALA A 29 -7.74 62.75 -23.96
C ALA A 29 -7.44 61.59 -22.97
N PRO A 30 -7.71 61.72 -21.65
CA PRO A 30 -6.88 61.12 -20.61
C PRO A 30 -7.16 59.65 -20.26
N HIS A 31 -6.11 58.96 -19.80
CA HIS A 31 -6.20 57.66 -19.12
C HIS A 31 -6.77 57.77 -17.69
N PRO A 32 -7.50 56.76 -17.19
CA PRO A 32 -7.62 56.50 -15.76
C PRO A 32 -6.30 55.91 -15.22
N ALA A 33 -5.86 56.38 -14.05
CA ALA A 33 -4.56 56.00 -13.47
C ALA A 33 -4.54 54.57 -12.89
N GLY A 34 -3.43 53.87 -13.12
CA GLY A 34 -3.10 52.63 -12.41
C GLY A 34 -2.58 52.86 -10.98
N PRO A 35 -2.54 51.83 -10.13
CA PRO A 35 -2.07 51.93 -8.75
C PRO A 35 -0.54 52.23 -8.68
N PRO A 36 -0.07 52.96 -7.65
CA PRO A 36 1.33 53.34 -7.54
C PRO A 36 2.26 52.16 -7.18
N PRO A 37 3.52 52.19 -7.63
CA PRO A 37 4.52 51.18 -7.28
C PRO A 37 4.91 51.24 -5.79
N ALA A 38 5.22 50.07 -5.21
CA ALA A 38 5.60 49.95 -3.81
C ALA A 38 6.97 50.59 -3.52
N ALA A 39 7.10 51.19 -2.33
CA ALA A 39 8.33 51.79 -1.84
C ALA A 39 9.41 50.74 -1.52
N PRO A 40 10.71 51.09 -1.59
CA PRO A 40 11.79 50.22 -1.13
C PRO A 40 11.70 49.94 0.38
N PRO A 41 12.12 48.76 0.86
CA PRO A 41 12.02 48.42 2.28
C PRO A 41 12.92 49.31 3.14
N ALA A 42 12.35 49.86 4.22
CA ALA A 42 13.09 50.59 5.22
C ALA A 42 13.99 49.65 6.06
N TYR A 43 15.16 50.15 6.46
CA TYR A 43 16.01 49.45 7.43
C TYR A 43 15.26 49.28 8.77
N PRO A 44 15.35 48.12 9.44
CA PRO A 44 14.81 47.94 10.78
C PRO A 44 15.58 48.80 11.80
N PRO A 45 14.91 49.31 12.85
CA PRO A 45 15.57 50.09 13.90
C PRO A 45 16.53 49.22 14.72
N ALA A 46 17.60 49.84 15.23
CA ALA A 46 18.60 49.17 16.05
C ALA A 46 18.00 48.64 17.36
N VAL A 47 18.26 47.36 17.66
CA VAL A 47 17.83 46.69 18.89
C VAL A 47 18.74 47.13 20.06
N PRO A 48 18.21 47.52 21.22
CA PRO A 48 19.02 47.85 22.39
C PRO A 48 19.72 46.58 22.96
N PRO A 49 20.88 46.71 23.62
CA PRO A 49 21.63 45.57 24.13
C PRO A 49 20.84 44.80 25.22
N PRO A 50 20.96 43.46 25.28
CA PRO A 50 20.22 42.65 26.23
C PRO A 50 20.68 42.89 27.68
N ALA A 51 19.73 42.89 28.61
CA ALA A 51 20.00 42.96 30.04
C ALA A 51 20.73 41.69 30.53
N VAL A 52 21.69 41.87 31.45
CA VAL A 52 22.46 40.79 32.06
C VAL A 52 21.55 39.93 32.95
N PRO A 53 21.46 38.60 32.75
CA PRO A 53 20.71 37.72 33.64
C PRO A 53 21.48 37.51 34.96
N PRO A 54 20.78 37.32 36.10
CA PRO A 54 21.42 37.03 37.38
C PRO A 54 22.18 35.69 37.34
N PRO A 55 23.23 35.50 38.16
CA PRO A 55 24.10 34.33 38.10
C PRO A 55 23.33 33.02 38.35
N ALA A 56 23.56 32.05 37.47
CA ALA A 56 22.91 30.75 37.54
C ALA A 56 23.27 29.99 38.82
N ARG A 57 22.27 29.36 39.44
CA ARG A 57 22.51 28.26 40.39
C ARG A 57 23.24 27.13 39.66
N PRO A 58 24.16 26.40 40.32
CA PRO A 58 24.76 25.21 39.72
C PRO A 58 23.66 24.19 39.39
N PRO A 59 23.81 23.41 38.30
CA PRO A 59 22.81 22.45 37.89
C PRO A 59 22.60 21.40 38.97
N SER A 60 21.36 21.26 39.45
CA SER A 60 20.95 20.10 40.21
C SER A 60 21.11 18.87 39.32
N VAL A 61 22.06 18.00 39.67
CA VAL A 61 22.22 16.68 39.05
C VAL A 61 20.84 16.01 39.04
N PRO A 62 20.32 15.57 37.87
CA PRO A 62 19.09 14.78 37.85
C PRO A 62 19.33 13.54 38.71
N ALA A 63 18.49 13.32 39.72
CA ALA A 63 18.46 12.03 40.39
C ALA A 63 18.30 10.94 39.31
N PRO A 64 19.04 9.82 39.37
CA PRO A 64 18.91 8.77 38.39
C PRO A 64 17.43 8.40 38.25
N GLN A 65 16.88 8.50 37.04
CA GLN A 65 15.59 7.89 36.78
C GLN A 65 15.75 6.41 37.12
N GLU A 66 15.01 5.95 38.14
CA GLU A 66 14.94 4.52 38.42
C GLU A 66 14.56 3.82 37.13
N ALA A 67 15.45 2.94 36.67
CA ALA A 67 15.11 2.03 35.58
C ALA A 67 13.80 1.34 35.99
N PRO A 68 12.82 1.19 35.07
CA PRO A 68 11.58 0.49 35.39
C PRO A 68 11.97 -0.86 35.99
N PRO A 69 11.42 -1.24 37.16
CA PRO A 69 11.98 -2.29 37.99
C PRO A 69 12.21 -3.52 37.13
N VAL A 70 13.48 -3.94 37.06
CA VAL A 70 13.87 -5.14 36.32
C VAL A 70 13.08 -6.28 36.94
N ARG A 71 11.96 -6.63 36.28
CA ARG A 71 11.13 -7.75 36.68
C ARG A 71 12.06 -8.94 36.63
N TYR A 72 12.43 -9.46 37.80
CA TYR A 72 13.20 -10.67 37.92
C TYR A 72 12.51 -11.72 37.06
N ARG A 73 13.11 -12.03 35.92
CA ARG A 73 12.49 -12.90 34.93
C ARG A 73 12.41 -14.28 35.56
N ALA A 74 11.21 -14.80 35.71
CA ALA A 74 11.01 -16.16 36.17
C ALA A 74 11.84 -17.11 35.29
N PRO A 75 12.55 -18.10 35.87
CA PRO A 75 13.27 -19.09 35.08
C PRO A 75 12.27 -19.83 34.20
N GLY A 76 12.39 -19.65 32.87
CA GLY A 76 11.40 -20.08 31.88
C GLY A 76 10.82 -18.97 31.00
N ALA A 77 11.05 -17.68 31.31
CA ALA A 77 10.66 -16.58 30.45
C ALA A 77 11.47 -16.58 29.13
N ALA A 78 10.77 -16.67 27.99
CA ALA A 78 11.35 -16.79 26.66
C ALA A 78 12.35 -15.65 26.31
N THR A 79 13.44 -15.98 25.61
CA THR A 79 14.37 -14.97 25.08
C THR A 79 13.73 -14.15 23.97
N PRO A 80 14.20 -12.92 23.69
CA PRO A 80 13.70 -12.13 22.56
C PRO A 80 13.75 -12.90 21.23
N THR A 81 14.80 -13.72 21.01
CA THR A 81 14.91 -14.62 19.85
C THR A 81 13.81 -15.69 19.86
N ALA A 82 13.52 -16.34 20.99
CA ALA A 82 12.45 -17.33 21.10
C ALA A 82 11.07 -16.69 20.84
N ASP A 83 10.81 -15.52 21.43
CA ASP A 83 9.57 -14.75 21.23
C ASP A 83 9.39 -14.32 19.77
N TRP A 84 10.45 -13.89 19.10
CA TRP A 84 10.44 -13.53 17.68
C TRP A 84 10.23 -14.75 16.77
N PHE A 85 10.91 -15.87 17.07
CA PHE A 85 10.88 -17.05 16.22
C PHE A 85 9.51 -17.73 16.31
N ASN A 86 8.91 -17.78 17.51
CA ASN A 86 7.58 -18.34 17.77
C ASN A 86 6.43 -17.41 17.34
N ALA A 87 6.67 -16.12 17.12
CA ALA A 87 5.61 -15.16 16.79
C ALA A 87 4.81 -15.57 15.52
N PRO A 88 3.47 -15.43 15.54
CA PRO A 88 2.63 -15.72 14.39
C PRO A 88 2.98 -14.80 13.22
N ARG A 89 2.95 -15.39 12.03
CA ARG A 89 3.16 -14.74 10.73
C ARG A 89 2.10 -15.29 9.78
N PRO A 90 0.84 -14.81 9.87
CA PRO A 90 -0.22 -15.29 8.99
C PRO A 90 0.12 -14.95 7.54
N GLU A 91 -0.37 -15.78 6.62
CA GLU A 91 -0.37 -15.40 5.20
C GLU A 91 -1.27 -14.18 5.03
N ALA A 92 -0.74 -13.20 4.32
CA ALA A 92 -1.36 -11.91 4.11
C ALA A 92 -0.91 -11.40 2.75
N GLY A 93 -1.78 -10.62 2.10
CA GLY A 93 -1.56 -10.13 0.74
C GLY A 93 -0.29 -9.29 0.59
N PRO A 94 0.08 -8.97 -0.66
CA PRO A 94 1.36 -8.32 -0.98
C PRO A 94 1.55 -7.02 -0.21
N GLY A 95 2.78 -6.77 0.22
CA GLY A 95 3.19 -5.59 0.97
C GLY A 95 2.87 -5.59 2.47
N VAL A 96 2.17 -6.60 3.02
CA VAL A 96 1.87 -6.65 4.45
C VAL A 96 3.08 -7.15 5.26
N TRP A 97 3.45 -6.39 6.30
CA TRP A 97 4.36 -6.82 7.36
C TRP A 97 3.71 -7.95 8.19
N ARG A 98 4.20 -9.19 8.04
CA ARG A 98 3.55 -10.39 8.59
C ARG A 98 3.86 -10.63 10.07
N TYR A 99 4.99 -10.13 10.59
CA TYR A 99 5.39 -10.36 11.98
C TYR A 99 4.38 -9.75 12.98
N ARG A 100 3.67 -10.63 13.71
CA ARG A 100 2.55 -10.28 14.61
C ARG A 100 1.43 -9.50 13.92
N HIS A 101 1.21 -9.75 12.62
CA HIS A 101 0.10 -9.12 11.89
C HIS A 101 -1.26 -9.54 12.46
N VAL A 102 -2.13 -8.55 12.67
CA VAL A 102 -3.54 -8.73 13.03
C VAL A 102 -4.37 -7.96 12.00
N PRO A 103 -5.30 -8.62 11.28
CA PRO A 103 -6.19 -7.94 10.35
C PRO A 103 -7.04 -6.87 11.05
N ARG A 104 -7.28 -5.73 10.38
CA ARG A 104 -8.21 -4.71 10.88
C ARG A 104 -9.62 -5.34 10.97
N PRO A 105 -10.43 -5.06 12.02
CA PRO A 105 -11.83 -5.47 12.05
C PRO A 105 -12.60 -4.92 10.84
N ALA A 106 -13.80 -5.45 10.57
CA ALA A 106 -14.65 -4.96 9.49
C ALA A 106 -15.00 -3.47 9.66
N GLU A 107 -15.23 -2.76 8.54
CA GLU A 107 -15.58 -1.35 8.55
C GLU A 107 -16.93 -1.14 9.27
N PRO A 108 -17.01 -0.27 10.29
CA PRO A 108 -18.25 -0.04 11.01
C PRO A 108 -19.29 0.62 10.11
N GLU A 109 -20.53 0.10 10.11
CA GLU A 109 -21.63 0.66 9.32
C GLU A 109 -21.84 2.16 9.64
N ALA A 110 -22.08 2.93 8.57
CA ALA A 110 -22.33 4.37 8.68
C ALA A 110 -23.57 4.65 9.55
N ARG A 111 -23.48 5.67 10.42
CA ARG A 111 -24.57 6.03 11.33
C ARG A 111 -25.86 6.35 10.54
N PRO A 112 -26.99 5.68 10.80
CA PRO A 112 -28.24 5.95 10.10
C PRO A 112 -28.77 7.34 10.46
N SER A 113 -29.34 8.03 9.47
CA SER A 113 -29.94 9.35 9.69
C SER A 113 -31.21 9.26 10.52
N LEU A 114 -31.24 9.98 11.65
CA LEU A 114 -32.41 10.05 12.54
C LEU A 114 -33.55 10.95 12.00
N VAL A 115 -33.35 11.64 10.88
CA VAL A 115 -34.30 12.63 10.34
C VAL A 115 -35.59 11.99 9.82
N GLY A 116 -35.49 10.88 9.08
CA GLY A 116 -36.66 10.10 8.61
C GLY A 116 -37.52 9.52 9.75
N PRO A 117 -36.90 8.84 10.73
CA PRO A 117 -37.58 8.39 11.94
C PRO A 117 -38.29 9.55 12.67
N ALA A 118 -37.59 10.64 12.97
CA ALA A 118 -38.16 11.77 13.70
C ALA A 118 -39.32 12.44 12.95
N ALA A 119 -39.19 12.63 11.63
CA ALA A 119 -40.25 13.24 10.82
C ALA A 119 -41.52 12.38 10.75
N THR A 120 -41.38 11.05 10.67
CA THR A 120 -42.53 10.13 10.66
C THR A 120 -43.20 10.01 12.04
N LEU A 121 -42.45 10.11 13.14
CA LEU A 121 -43.01 10.19 14.49
C LEU A 121 -43.81 11.49 14.69
N VAL A 122 -43.28 12.64 14.26
CA VAL A 122 -44.02 13.92 14.33
C VAL A 122 -45.30 13.88 13.49
N LEU A 123 -45.23 13.31 12.28
CA LEU A 123 -46.42 13.12 11.43
C LEU A 123 -47.46 12.21 12.10
N TRP A 124 -47.03 11.12 12.72
CA TRP A 124 -47.94 10.24 13.45
C TRP A 124 -48.56 10.91 14.69
N LEU A 125 -47.79 11.68 15.46
CA LEU A 125 -48.32 12.43 16.61
C LEU A 125 -49.35 13.49 16.18
N LEU A 126 -49.14 14.16 15.03
CA LEU A 126 -50.11 15.10 14.47
C LEU A 126 -51.38 14.38 13.98
N LEU A 127 -51.24 13.23 13.31
CA LEU A 127 -52.38 12.40 12.90
C LEU A 127 -53.14 11.84 14.11
N TRP A 128 -52.44 11.41 15.15
CA TRP A 128 -53.04 10.97 16.41
C TRP A 128 -53.88 12.08 17.04
N LEU A 129 -53.34 13.30 17.17
CA LEU A 129 -54.06 14.45 17.71
C LEU A 129 -55.31 14.78 16.88
N LEU A 130 -55.19 14.81 15.54
CA LEU A 130 -56.32 15.09 14.65
C LEU A 130 -57.42 14.01 14.71
N LEU A 131 -57.03 12.75 14.92
CA LEU A 131 -57.97 11.62 15.05
C LEU A 131 -58.58 11.53 16.45
N SER A 132 -57.85 11.86 17.52
CA SER A 132 -58.37 11.89 18.89
C SER A 132 -59.40 13.02 19.08
N GLU A 133 -59.15 14.18 18.48
CA GLU A 133 -60.10 15.31 18.43
C GLU A 133 -61.23 15.09 17.39
N ARG A 134 -61.24 13.94 16.69
CA ARG A 134 -62.18 13.60 15.60
C ARG A 134 -62.31 14.68 14.51
N ALA A 135 -61.26 15.48 14.31
CA ALA A 135 -61.24 16.66 13.44
C ALA A 135 -61.09 16.33 11.94
N VAL A 136 -60.93 15.05 11.58
CA VAL A 136 -60.76 14.61 10.18
C VAL A 136 -62.12 14.21 9.59
N PRO A 137 -62.65 14.93 8.59
CA PRO A 137 -63.95 14.61 8.00
C PRO A 137 -63.91 13.28 7.22
N TYR A 138 -65.09 12.65 7.07
CA TYR A 138 -65.32 11.37 6.37
C TYR A 138 -64.65 10.12 6.97
N VAL A 139 -63.71 10.25 7.91
CA VAL A 139 -63.09 9.10 8.60
C VAL A 139 -64.11 8.29 9.43
N PHE A 140 -65.24 8.88 9.80
CA PHE A 140 -66.30 8.20 10.55
C PHE A 140 -67.23 7.33 9.69
N GLU A 141 -67.28 7.50 8.36
CA GLU A 141 -68.25 6.78 7.51
C GLU A 141 -68.20 5.24 7.65
N PRO A 142 -67.03 4.57 7.76
CA PRO A 142 -66.98 3.12 7.91
C PRO A 142 -67.60 2.63 9.23
N ILE A 143 -67.45 3.39 10.33
CA ILE A 143 -68.02 3.03 11.62
C ILE A 143 -69.49 3.45 11.73
N GLU A 144 -69.91 4.51 11.03
CA GLU A 144 -71.33 4.88 10.84
C GLU A 144 -72.12 3.74 10.16
N ILE A 145 -71.57 3.15 9.09
CA ILE A 145 -72.19 2.00 8.38
C ILE A 145 -72.34 0.79 9.31
N ILE A 146 -71.39 0.55 10.21
CA ILE A 146 -71.38 -0.60 11.13
C ILE A 146 -72.30 -0.39 12.34
N THR A 147 -72.41 0.84 12.85
CA THR A 147 -73.15 1.16 14.08
C THR A 147 -74.59 1.62 13.85
N GLY A 148 -74.96 1.98 12.62
CA GLY A 148 -76.29 2.46 12.24
C GLY A 148 -76.34 3.98 12.17
N ARG A 149 -76.83 4.51 11.04
CA ARG A 149 -76.88 5.96 10.74
C ARG A 149 -77.71 6.76 11.74
N GLU A 150 -78.67 6.13 12.40
CA GLU A 150 -79.58 6.74 13.35
C GLU A 150 -78.88 7.33 14.60
N TRP A 151 -77.65 6.89 14.92
CA TRP A 151 -76.84 7.37 16.05
C TRP A 151 -75.88 8.52 15.70
N TRP A 152 -75.85 8.94 14.44
CA TRP A 152 -74.94 9.96 13.92
C TRP A 152 -75.71 11.20 13.46
N LEU A 153 -75.10 12.38 13.61
CA LEU A 153 -75.66 13.65 13.13
C LEU A 153 -74.53 14.61 12.76
N LEU A 154 -74.55 15.18 11.54
CA LEU A 154 -73.57 16.16 11.07
C LEU A 154 -72.08 15.73 11.23
N GLY A 155 -71.80 14.43 11.13
CA GLY A 155 -70.46 13.86 11.29
C GLY A 155 -69.98 13.68 12.73
N GLY A 156 -70.83 14.00 13.71
CA GLY A 156 -70.64 13.70 15.13
C GLY A 156 -71.50 12.52 15.60
N LEU A 157 -71.09 11.92 16.71
CA LEU A 157 -71.91 10.95 17.44
C LEU A 157 -72.95 11.71 18.28
N LYS A 158 -74.20 11.25 18.34
CA LYS A 158 -75.22 11.85 19.21
C LYS A 158 -74.88 11.64 20.68
N GLU A 159 -75.26 12.60 21.53
CA GLU A 159 -75.07 12.50 22.99
C GLU A 159 -75.90 11.36 23.61
N ASP A 160 -77.05 11.03 23.02
CA ASP A 160 -77.94 9.93 23.45
C ASP A 160 -77.52 8.53 22.89
N ALA A 161 -76.31 8.39 22.33
CA ALA A 161 -75.89 7.13 21.71
C ALA A 161 -75.62 6.03 22.77
N PRO A 162 -76.00 4.75 22.51
CA PRO A 162 -75.72 3.65 23.43
C PRO A 162 -74.22 3.48 23.71
N ASP A 163 -73.86 3.10 24.94
CA ASP A 163 -72.46 2.87 25.35
C ASP A 163 -71.68 1.96 24.39
N LEU A 164 -72.33 0.96 23.78
CA LEU A 164 -71.72 0.08 22.77
C LEU A 164 -71.29 0.84 21.50
N VAL A 165 -72.08 1.81 21.05
CA VAL A 165 -71.80 2.65 19.87
C VAL A 165 -70.68 3.66 20.18
N VAL A 166 -70.70 4.25 21.38
CA VAL A 166 -69.62 5.12 21.87
C VAL A 166 -68.28 4.36 21.94
N ASN A 167 -68.30 3.18 22.57
CA ASN A 167 -67.11 2.36 22.78
C ASN A 167 -66.57 1.77 21.47
N SER A 168 -67.42 1.32 20.55
CA SER A 168 -66.98 0.84 19.23
C SER A 168 -66.39 1.94 18.37
N THR A 169 -66.92 3.17 18.45
CA THR A 169 -66.34 4.34 17.79
C THR A 169 -64.96 4.67 18.34
N THR A 170 -64.79 4.73 19.66
CA THR A 170 -63.47 4.97 20.27
C THR A 170 -62.47 3.87 19.91
N LEU A 171 -62.88 2.59 19.93
CA LEU A 171 -62.03 1.47 19.52
C LEU A 171 -61.59 1.58 18.05
N TYR A 172 -62.48 2.02 17.15
CA TYR A 172 -62.15 2.24 15.74
C TYR A 172 -61.05 3.29 15.54
N TYR A 173 -61.15 4.44 16.20
CA TYR A 173 -60.13 5.49 16.11
C TYR A 173 -58.78 5.06 16.72
N GLU A 174 -58.78 4.36 17.86
CA GLU A 174 -57.55 3.81 18.47
C GLU A 174 -56.86 2.78 17.55
N VAL A 175 -57.62 1.88 16.93
CA VAL A 175 -57.08 0.92 15.94
C VAL A 175 -56.51 1.65 14.71
N LEU A 176 -57.19 2.69 14.22
CA LEU A 176 -56.71 3.49 13.09
C LEU A 176 -55.39 4.20 13.42
N VAL A 177 -55.27 4.79 14.61
CA VAL A 177 -54.05 5.44 15.11
C VAL A 177 -52.90 4.42 15.23
N LEU A 178 -53.16 3.21 15.71
CA LEU A 178 -52.16 2.13 15.80
C LEU A 178 -51.69 1.65 14.41
N VAL A 179 -52.61 1.49 13.45
CA VAL A 179 -52.28 1.10 12.06
C VAL A 179 -51.44 2.18 11.38
N LEU A 180 -51.81 3.46 11.54
CA LEU A 180 -51.03 4.60 11.03
C LEU A 180 -49.66 4.70 11.71
N GLY A 181 -49.57 4.41 13.01
CA GLY A 181 -48.32 4.38 13.76
C GLY A 181 -47.37 3.28 13.30
N PHE A 182 -47.90 2.08 13.02
CA PHE A 182 -47.13 1.00 12.42
C PHE A 182 -46.61 1.37 11.01
N TRP A 183 -47.45 2.02 10.19
CA TRP A 183 -47.05 2.51 8.87
C TRP A 183 -45.99 3.61 8.95
N ALA A 184 -46.13 4.57 9.87
CA ALA A 184 -45.15 5.61 10.12
C ALA A 184 -43.82 5.02 10.61
N ALA A 185 -43.86 4.07 11.54
CA ALA A 185 -42.68 3.37 12.03
C ALA A 185 -41.94 2.61 10.90
N ARG A 186 -42.69 1.98 9.99
CA ARG A 186 -42.15 1.28 8.82
C ARG A 186 -41.53 2.25 7.80
N LEU A 187 -42.23 3.32 7.43
CA LEU A 187 -41.74 4.36 6.51
C LEU A 187 -40.54 5.12 7.07
N GLY A 188 -40.50 5.35 8.38
CA GLY A 188 -39.39 6.02 9.05
C GLY A 188 -38.12 5.21 9.18
N GLY A 189 -38.13 3.92 8.82
CA GLY A 189 -36.96 3.05 8.99
C GLY A 189 -36.58 2.79 10.45
N TRP A 190 -37.53 2.95 11.39
CA TRP A 190 -37.29 2.82 12.83
C TRP A 190 -36.67 1.47 13.22
N ALA A 191 -37.03 0.39 12.49
CA ALA A 191 -36.42 -0.92 12.67
C ALA A 191 -34.89 -0.88 12.48
N HIS A 192 -34.38 -0.23 11.42
CA HIS A 192 -32.94 -0.17 11.14
C HIS A 192 -32.19 0.66 12.19
N VAL A 193 -32.77 1.78 12.65
CA VAL A 193 -32.22 2.59 13.75
C VAL A 193 -32.15 1.79 15.05
N VAL A 194 -33.22 1.07 15.40
CA VAL A 194 -33.26 0.25 16.62
C VAL A 194 -32.25 -0.90 16.54
N HIS A 195 -32.06 -1.54 15.38
CA HIS A 195 -31.02 -2.56 15.20
C HIS A 195 -29.60 -1.95 15.29
N TYR A 196 -29.36 -0.78 14.72
CA TYR A 196 -28.05 -0.11 14.79
C TYR A 196 -27.65 0.27 16.22
N PHE A 197 -28.57 0.89 16.99
CA PHE A 197 -28.26 1.37 18.34
C PHE A 197 -28.36 0.31 19.44
N ALA A 198 -29.22 -0.71 19.30
CA ALA A 198 -29.34 -1.78 20.28
C ALA A 198 -28.52 -3.04 19.93
N GLY A 199 -28.13 -3.22 18.66
CA GLY A 199 -27.29 -4.33 18.19
C GLY A 199 -27.71 -5.71 18.71
N ALA A 200 -26.71 -6.52 19.08
CA ALA A 200 -26.90 -7.86 19.65
C ALA A 200 -27.54 -7.89 21.06
N TRP A 201 -27.98 -6.75 21.61
CA TRP A 201 -28.81 -6.69 22.82
C TRP A 201 -30.29 -6.87 22.48
N LEU A 202 -30.74 -6.42 21.30
CA LEU A 202 -32.13 -6.51 20.87
C LEU A 202 -32.61 -7.97 20.73
N GLU A 203 -31.77 -8.85 20.17
CA GLU A 203 -32.10 -10.28 20.06
C GLU A 203 -32.22 -10.96 21.42
N ARG A 204 -31.32 -10.62 22.36
CA ARG A 204 -31.36 -11.12 23.75
C ARG A 204 -32.56 -10.61 24.53
N MET A 205 -33.01 -9.39 24.28
CA MET A 205 -34.16 -8.74 24.94
C MET A 205 -35.50 -8.92 24.19
N ARG A 206 -35.53 -9.56 23.00
CA ARG A 206 -36.76 -9.69 22.19
C ARG A 206 -37.92 -10.33 22.96
N LEU A 207 -37.62 -11.29 23.83
CA LEU A 207 -38.60 -11.98 24.66
C LEU A 207 -39.13 -11.12 25.81
N THR A 208 -38.23 -10.56 26.62
CA THR A 208 -38.61 -9.71 27.76
C THR A 208 -39.37 -8.48 27.29
N LEU A 209 -38.93 -7.85 26.19
CA LEU A 209 -39.61 -6.70 25.59
C LEU A 209 -40.98 -7.08 25.02
N SER A 210 -41.11 -8.18 24.27
CA SER A 210 -42.42 -8.59 23.72
C SER A 210 -43.41 -9.07 24.79
N VAL A 211 -42.95 -9.71 25.87
CA VAL A 211 -43.79 -10.03 27.03
C VAL A 211 -44.22 -8.75 27.75
N ALA A 212 -43.32 -7.79 27.98
CA ALA A 212 -43.66 -6.51 28.59
C ALA A 212 -44.68 -5.72 27.75
N VAL A 213 -44.53 -5.70 26.42
CA VAL A 213 -45.49 -5.07 25.50
C VAL A 213 -46.84 -5.79 25.52
N ALA A 214 -46.86 -7.13 25.52
CA ALA A 214 -48.12 -7.88 25.63
C ALA A 214 -48.86 -7.60 26.95
N LEU A 215 -48.14 -7.51 28.08
CA LEU A 215 -48.70 -7.14 29.38
C LEU A 215 -49.20 -5.68 29.40
N LEU A 216 -48.47 -4.75 28.78
CA LEU A 216 -48.86 -3.34 28.69
C LEU A 216 -50.13 -3.15 27.84
N VAL A 217 -50.24 -3.83 26.70
CA VAL A 217 -51.44 -3.77 25.84
C VAL A 217 -52.63 -4.45 26.52
N LEU A 218 -52.41 -5.56 27.24
CA LEU A 218 -53.47 -6.20 28.03
C LEU A 218 -53.94 -5.32 29.19
N TRP A 219 -53.01 -4.61 29.86
CA TRP A 219 -53.34 -3.62 30.89
C TRP A 219 -54.13 -2.43 30.30
N LEU A 220 -53.72 -1.90 29.14
CA LEU A 220 -54.46 -0.85 28.44
C LEU A 220 -55.87 -1.28 28.04
N ALA A 221 -56.05 -2.51 27.55
CA ALA A 221 -57.37 -3.09 27.23
C ALA A 221 -58.23 -3.40 28.47
N TRP A 222 -57.62 -3.47 29.66
CA TRP A 222 -58.32 -3.58 30.94
C TRP A 222 -58.70 -2.20 31.51
N THR A 223 -57.95 -1.15 31.19
CA THR A 223 -58.37 0.22 31.48
C THR A 223 -59.46 0.69 30.51
N PRO A 224 -60.42 1.52 30.94
CA PRO A 224 -61.50 2.01 30.06
C PRO A 224 -61.03 2.94 28.93
N LYS A 225 -59.72 3.15 28.77
CA LYS A 225 -59.13 3.96 27.69
C LYS A 225 -59.14 3.25 26.33
N VAL A 226 -58.96 1.92 26.31
CA VAL A 226 -59.08 1.11 25.09
C VAL A 226 -60.25 0.16 25.28
N PRO A 227 -61.46 0.51 24.83
CA PRO A 227 -62.69 -0.20 25.22
C PRO A 227 -62.90 -1.54 24.51
N LEU A 228 -61.83 -2.27 24.18
CA LEU A 228 -61.88 -3.59 23.52
C LEU A 228 -62.71 -4.59 24.33
N LEU A 229 -62.46 -4.68 25.64
CA LEU A 229 -63.23 -5.55 26.54
C LEU A 229 -64.69 -5.09 26.66
N LEU A 230 -64.94 -3.77 26.70
CA LEU A 230 -66.29 -3.19 26.81
C LEU A 230 -67.14 -3.44 25.55
N VAL A 231 -66.54 -3.33 24.35
CA VAL A 231 -67.21 -3.67 23.08
C VAL A 231 -67.55 -5.17 23.03
N LEU A 232 -66.62 -6.04 23.44
CA LEU A 232 -66.87 -7.48 23.48
C LEU A 232 -67.97 -7.84 24.50
N MET A 233 -67.92 -7.28 25.70
CA MET A 233 -68.97 -7.42 26.73
C MET A 233 -70.34 -6.94 26.22
N GLY A 234 -70.41 -5.75 25.62
CA GLY A 234 -71.65 -5.19 25.06
C GLY A 234 -72.20 -6.01 23.89
N SER A 235 -71.34 -6.56 23.03
CA SER A 235 -71.78 -7.49 21.97
C SER A 235 -72.40 -8.79 22.50
N ALA A 236 -71.99 -9.22 23.70
CA ALA A 236 -72.51 -10.40 24.39
C ALA A 236 -73.65 -10.07 25.40
N GLN A 237 -74.13 -8.83 25.43
CA GLN A 237 -75.04 -8.32 26.47
C GLN A 237 -76.32 -9.15 26.63
N GLY A 238 -76.88 -9.68 25.53
CA GLY A 238 -78.06 -10.55 25.58
C GLY A 238 -77.81 -11.91 26.28
N TRP A 239 -76.58 -12.40 26.30
CA TRP A 239 -76.18 -13.62 27.04
C TRP A 239 -75.78 -13.30 28.48
N LEU A 240 -75.12 -12.16 28.72
CA LEU A 240 -74.76 -11.65 30.05
C LEU A 240 -75.99 -11.29 30.90
N LEU A 241 -77.05 -10.76 30.28
CA LEU A 241 -78.32 -10.45 30.93
C LEU A 241 -79.33 -11.61 30.89
N SER A 242 -79.00 -12.74 30.26
CA SER A 242 -79.83 -13.93 30.39
C SER A 242 -79.73 -14.43 31.85
N GLY A 243 -80.85 -14.53 32.56
CA GLY A 243 -80.90 -14.79 34.01
C GLY A 243 -80.33 -16.14 34.49
N ASP A 244 -79.73 -16.92 33.58
CA ASP A 244 -79.04 -18.17 33.84
C ASP A 244 -77.57 -17.90 34.15
N ARG A 245 -77.17 -18.13 35.41
CA ARG A 245 -75.81 -17.88 35.90
C ARG A 245 -74.74 -18.60 35.09
N LEU A 246 -75.03 -19.79 34.53
CA LEU A 246 -74.05 -20.54 33.74
C LEU A 246 -73.74 -19.83 32.42
N ARG A 247 -74.77 -19.33 31.72
CA ARG A 247 -74.61 -18.61 30.44
C ARG A 247 -73.89 -17.29 30.61
N ALA A 248 -74.27 -16.50 31.62
CA ALA A 248 -73.59 -15.24 31.93
C ALA A 248 -72.11 -15.46 32.29
N THR A 249 -71.80 -16.50 33.06
CA THR A 249 -70.42 -16.87 33.44
C THR A 249 -69.58 -17.31 32.24
N VAL A 250 -70.14 -18.17 31.37
CA VAL A 250 -69.46 -18.63 30.15
C VAL A 250 -69.24 -17.47 29.17
N ALA A 251 -70.22 -16.58 28.99
CA ALA A 251 -70.07 -15.38 28.17
C ALA A 251 -68.96 -14.46 28.71
N ALA A 252 -68.94 -14.21 30.03
CA ALA A 252 -67.92 -13.38 30.66
C ALA A 252 -66.50 -13.93 30.46
N TYR A 253 -66.24 -15.19 30.82
CA TYR A 253 -64.93 -15.80 30.62
C TYR A 253 -64.57 -15.96 29.13
N GLY A 254 -65.55 -16.16 28.25
CA GLY A 254 -65.36 -16.18 26.81
C GLY A 254 -64.83 -14.85 26.27
N CYS A 255 -65.41 -13.71 26.65
CA CYS A 255 -64.92 -12.39 26.27
C CYS A 255 -63.52 -12.09 26.82
N TYR A 256 -63.22 -12.47 28.07
CA TYR A 256 -61.87 -12.33 28.63
C TYR A 256 -60.84 -13.17 27.86
N ALA A 257 -61.13 -14.44 27.58
CA ALA A 257 -60.27 -15.32 26.80
C ALA A 257 -60.05 -14.79 25.38
N LEU A 258 -61.10 -14.26 24.73
CA LEU A 258 -61.03 -13.66 23.41
C LEU A 258 -60.18 -12.38 23.40
N THR A 259 -60.32 -11.51 24.40
CA THR A 259 -59.48 -10.30 24.55
C THR A 259 -58.00 -10.67 24.70
N ILE A 260 -57.69 -11.64 25.55
CA ILE A 260 -56.32 -12.16 25.72
C ILE A 260 -55.80 -12.77 24.41
N ALA A 261 -56.62 -13.54 23.68
CA ALA A 261 -56.23 -14.13 22.41
C ALA A 261 -55.94 -13.06 21.34
N ILE A 262 -56.82 -12.07 21.17
CA ILE A 262 -56.66 -10.97 20.20
C ILE A 262 -55.36 -10.18 20.45
N VAL A 263 -55.00 -9.94 21.72
CA VAL A 263 -53.78 -9.19 22.08
C VAL A 263 -52.51 -10.06 22.02
N VAL A 264 -52.52 -11.23 22.66
CA VAL A 264 -51.30 -12.02 22.89
C VAL A 264 -50.91 -12.84 21.66
N TRP A 265 -51.86 -13.38 20.90
CA TRP A 265 -51.56 -14.23 19.73
C TRP A 265 -50.71 -13.54 18.66
N PRO A 266 -51.02 -12.33 18.16
CA PRO A 266 -50.20 -11.68 17.14
C PRO A 266 -48.81 -11.33 17.67
N ILE A 267 -48.68 -10.89 18.93
CA ILE A 267 -47.40 -10.55 19.56
C ILE A 267 -46.52 -11.80 19.70
N ALA A 268 -47.08 -12.89 20.24
CA ALA A 268 -46.36 -14.16 20.43
C ALA A 268 -45.91 -14.78 19.10
N ARG A 269 -46.70 -14.62 18.03
CA ARG A 269 -46.35 -15.05 16.68
C ARG A 269 -45.26 -14.18 16.06
N ALA A 270 -45.37 -12.85 16.15
CA ALA A 270 -44.36 -11.92 15.63
C ALA A 270 -42.99 -12.06 16.34
N ALA A 271 -42.99 -12.21 17.68
CA ALA A 271 -41.78 -12.35 18.48
C ALA A 271 -41.20 -13.78 18.52
N ARG A 272 -41.83 -14.75 17.85
CA ARG A 272 -41.44 -16.16 17.76
C ARG A 272 -41.29 -16.85 19.12
N TRP A 273 -42.26 -16.67 20.02
CA TRP A 273 -42.21 -17.24 21.38
C TRP A 273 -42.04 -18.77 21.39
N GLY A 274 -42.51 -19.48 20.36
CA GLY A 274 -42.37 -20.94 20.24
C GLY A 274 -40.96 -21.46 19.94
N ASP A 275 -40.02 -20.60 19.50
CA ASP A 275 -38.59 -20.95 19.42
C ASP A 275 -37.93 -20.74 20.79
N ALA A 276 -38.18 -19.60 21.41
CA ALA A 276 -37.69 -19.28 22.75
C ALA A 276 -38.13 -20.26 23.85
N LEU A 277 -39.39 -20.72 23.79
CA LEU A 277 -39.89 -21.75 24.70
C LEU A 277 -39.25 -23.12 24.45
N ARG A 278 -38.74 -23.38 23.23
CA ARG A 278 -37.90 -24.56 22.96
C ARG A 278 -36.51 -24.38 23.57
N ASP A 279 -35.87 -23.23 23.40
CA ASP A 279 -34.55 -22.95 23.99
C ASP A 279 -34.58 -23.00 25.53
N LEU A 280 -35.62 -22.44 26.16
CA LEU A 280 -35.82 -22.48 27.61
C LEU A 280 -36.14 -23.89 28.14
N ARG A 281 -36.76 -24.76 27.33
CA ARG A 281 -36.97 -26.17 27.66
C ARG A 281 -35.69 -27.00 27.46
N ALA A 282 -34.93 -26.73 26.40
CA ALA A 282 -33.62 -27.35 26.16
C ALA A 282 -32.65 -27.07 27.32
N ARG A 283 -32.66 -25.85 27.88
CA ARG A 283 -31.91 -25.48 29.09
C ARG A 283 -32.40 -26.10 30.41
N ARG A 284 -33.52 -26.83 30.40
CA ARG A 284 -34.10 -27.51 31.58
C ARG A 284 -34.11 -29.04 31.49
N GLY A 285 -33.69 -29.62 30.37
CA GLY A 285 -33.40 -31.05 30.29
C GLY A 285 -32.05 -31.35 30.96
N PRO A 286 -31.86 -32.53 31.58
CA PRO A 286 -30.55 -32.96 32.04
C PRO A 286 -29.62 -33.18 30.83
N THR A 287 -28.65 -32.29 30.65
CA THR A 287 -27.67 -32.40 29.56
C THR A 287 -26.75 -33.60 29.82
N PRO A 288 -26.62 -34.56 28.89
CA PRO A 288 -25.45 -35.43 28.87
C PRO A 288 -24.20 -34.56 28.66
N PRO A 289 -22.99 -34.99 29.07
CA PRO A 289 -21.77 -34.25 28.81
C PRO A 289 -21.40 -34.32 27.31
N GLN A 290 -22.08 -33.52 26.49
CA GLN A 290 -21.66 -33.21 25.13
C GLN A 290 -20.63 -32.09 25.18
N SER A 291 -19.51 -32.33 24.51
CA SER A 291 -18.37 -31.43 24.37
C SER A 291 -18.82 -30.02 23.97
N ALA A 292 -18.22 -29.01 24.59
CA ALA A 292 -18.59 -27.62 24.39
C ALA A 292 -18.13 -27.07 23.03
N GLU A 293 -18.89 -27.31 21.98
CA GLU A 293 -18.86 -26.46 20.77
C GLU A 293 -19.70 -25.20 21.02
N GLY A 294 -19.12 -24.28 21.79
CA GLY A 294 -19.53 -22.88 21.87
C GLY A 294 -18.90 -22.04 20.75
N PRO A 295 -19.50 -20.91 20.35
CA PRO A 295 -19.16 -20.23 19.11
C PRO A 295 -17.78 -19.56 19.16
N SER A 296 -16.85 -20.13 18.40
CA SER A 296 -15.71 -19.45 17.75
C SER A 296 -15.09 -18.29 18.55
N THR A 297 -14.56 -18.60 19.73
CA THR A 297 -13.35 -17.90 20.19
C THR A 297 -12.30 -17.96 19.09
N THR A 298 -11.54 -16.88 18.92
CA THR A 298 -10.32 -16.80 18.10
C THR A 298 -9.56 -18.14 18.11
N PRO A 299 -9.20 -18.73 16.95
CA PRO A 299 -8.56 -20.04 16.92
C PRO A 299 -7.32 -20.02 17.81
N ALA A 300 -7.36 -20.82 18.87
CA ALA A 300 -6.30 -20.88 19.85
C ALA A 300 -5.07 -21.49 19.17
N LEU A 301 -4.08 -20.64 18.87
CA LEU A 301 -2.81 -21.00 18.24
C LEU A 301 -1.89 -21.86 19.15
N THR A 302 -2.43 -22.48 20.19
CA THR A 302 -1.68 -23.12 21.29
C THR A 302 -1.20 -24.54 21.00
N ASP A 303 -1.80 -25.25 20.04
CA ASP A 303 -1.38 -26.63 19.68
C ASP A 303 -0.41 -26.69 18.49
N ALA A 304 -0.06 -25.54 17.89
CA ALA A 304 1.00 -25.51 16.88
C ALA A 304 2.37 -25.65 17.56
N PRO A 305 3.23 -26.63 17.18
CA PRO A 305 4.53 -26.80 17.81
C PRO A 305 5.40 -25.55 17.59
N LEU A 306 5.90 -24.99 18.71
CA LEU A 306 6.72 -23.78 18.74
C LEU A 306 7.93 -23.91 17.80
N ARG A 307 8.21 -22.87 17.00
CA ARG A 307 9.32 -22.89 16.03
C ARG A 307 10.69 -22.97 16.70
N ALA A 308 10.87 -22.34 17.86
CA ALA A 308 12.06 -22.44 18.71
C ALA A 308 12.37 -23.87 19.19
N HIS A 309 11.39 -24.78 19.08
CA HIS A 309 11.55 -26.20 19.38
C HIS A 309 11.97 -27.03 18.16
N TRP A 310 12.22 -26.43 17.00
CA TRP A 310 12.72 -27.09 15.78
C TRP A 310 11.96 -28.38 15.39
N PRO A 311 10.62 -28.32 15.20
CA PRO A 311 9.80 -29.51 14.94
C PRO A 311 10.26 -30.30 13.71
N ASP A 312 10.73 -29.63 12.65
CA ASP A 312 11.28 -30.26 11.44
C ASP A 312 12.47 -31.20 11.72
N LEU A 313 13.34 -30.83 12.69
CA LEU A 313 14.49 -31.65 13.08
C LEU A 313 14.06 -32.86 13.93
N ARG A 314 13.09 -32.67 14.82
CA ARG A 314 12.52 -33.75 15.63
C ARG A 314 11.76 -34.76 14.78
N ALA A 315 10.96 -34.30 13.82
CA ALA A 315 10.28 -35.14 12.84
C ALA A 315 11.25 -35.95 11.97
N ALA A 316 12.47 -35.43 11.72
CA ALA A 316 13.54 -36.14 11.03
C ALA A 316 14.42 -37.02 11.94
N GLY A 317 14.04 -37.23 13.21
CA GLY A 317 14.77 -38.08 14.15
C GLY A 317 16.14 -37.53 14.57
N ARG A 318 16.32 -36.20 14.57
CA ARG A 318 17.52 -35.50 15.09
C ARG A 318 17.19 -34.73 16.36
N MET A 319 16.83 -35.49 17.40
CA MET A 319 16.43 -34.98 18.71
C MET A 319 17.57 -34.24 19.40
N ASP A 320 18.76 -34.81 19.34
CA ASP A 320 20.04 -34.26 19.80
C ASP A 320 20.32 -32.85 19.26
N VAL A 321 20.24 -32.68 17.93
CA VAL A 321 20.44 -31.38 17.27
C VAL A 321 19.31 -30.42 17.63
N ALA A 322 18.06 -30.89 17.63
CA ALA A 322 16.90 -30.06 17.97
C ALA A 322 16.97 -29.54 19.41
N GLU A 323 17.39 -30.36 20.37
CA GLU A 323 17.58 -29.99 21.77
C GLU A 323 18.74 -29.02 21.95
N ALA A 324 19.90 -29.27 21.31
CA ALA A 324 21.04 -28.35 21.33
C ALA A 324 20.67 -26.96 20.79
N LEU A 325 19.96 -26.89 19.66
CA LEU A 325 19.50 -25.62 19.08
C LEU A 325 18.37 -24.97 19.88
N THR A 326 17.43 -25.74 20.44
CA THR A 326 16.41 -25.21 21.36
C THR A 326 17.10 -24.56 22.56
N ALA A 327 18.04 -25.26 23.21
CA ALA A 327 18.80 -24.74 24.33
C ALA A 327 19.61 -23.49 23.94
N ALA A 328 20.23 -23.44 22.76
CA ALA A 328 20.96 -22.26 22.29
C ALA A 328 20.06 -21.03 22.09
N VAL A 329 18.83 -21.20 21.58
CA VAL A 329 17.84 -20.12 21.45
C VAL A 329 17.36 -19.62 22.82
N TYR A 330 17.01 -20.52 23.74
CA TYR A 330 16.53 -20.16 25.09
C TYR A 330 17.65 -19.68 26.04
N THR A 331 18.92 -19.97 25.75
CA THR A 331 20.07 -19.39 26.46
C THR A 331 20.57 -18.07 25.86
N GLY A 332 19.96 -17.58 24.79
CA GLY A 332 20.35 -16.33 24.13
C GLY A 332 21.67 -16.42 23.35
N ARG A 333 22.19 -17.63 23.11
CA ARG A 333 23.41 -17.85 22.30
C ARG A 333 23.17 -17.73 20.79
N MET A 334 21.91 -17.58 20.35
CA MET A 334 21.51 -17.41 18.96
C MET A 334 20.68 -16.14 18.76
N ASN A 335 20.96 -15.41 17.69
CA ASN A 335 20.12 -14.32 17.19
C ASN A 335 19.09 -14.86 16.16
N ASP A 336 18.33 -13.94 15.56
CA ASP A 336 17.35 -14.22 14.51
C ASP A 336 17.99 -14.71 13.20
N VAL A 337 19.13 -14.11 12.80
CA VAL A 337 19.91 -14.52 11.62
C VAL A 337 20.43 -15.95 11.73
N ASP A 338 20.95 -16.35 12.90
CA ASP A 338 21.42 -17.72 13.17
C ASP A 338 20.29 -18.75 13.01
N CYS A 339 19.10 -18.44 13.54
CA CYS A 339 17.91 -19.27 13.37
C CYS A 339 17.58 -19.49 11.88
N VAL A 340 17.68 -18.44 11.06
CA VAL A 340 17.36 -18.53 9.63
C VAL A 340 18.46 -19.23 8.85
N ARG A 341 19.74 -18.93 9.12
CA ARG A 341 20.92 -19.58 8.52
C ARG A 341 20.90 -21.08 8.74
N LEU A 342 20.65 -21.53 9.97
CA LEU A 342 20.56 -22.96 10.30
C LEU A 342 19.32 -23.62 9.69
N ARG A 343 18.18 -22.92 9.62
CA ARG A 343 16.99 -23.43 8.92
C ARG A 343 17.20 -23.53 7.41
N HIS A 344 17.97 -22.63 6.81
CA HIS A 344 18.35 -22.69 5.39
C HIS A 344 19.32 -23.83 5.12
N ALA A 345 20.39 -23.97 5.92
CA ALA A 345 21.33 -25.07 5.86
C ALA A 345 20.63 -26.43 6.03
N TRP A 346 19.70 -26.54 6.97
CA TRP A 346 18.82 -27.71 7.15
C TRP A 346 17.99 -28.00 5.90
N ALA A 347 17.33 -27.00 5.32
CA ALA A 347 16.51 -27.17 4.12
C ALA A 347 17.32 -27.72 2.94
N GLY A 348 18.57 -27.26 2.77
CA GLY A 348 19.51 -27.81 1.78
C GLY A 348 19.98 -29.23 2.13
N ALA A 349 20.30 -29.49 3.40
CA ALA A 349 20.81 -30.78 3.88
C ALA A 349 19.78 -31.91 3.78
N ARG A 350 18.49 -31.65 4.09
CA ARG A 350 17.42 -32.67 4.06
C ARG A 350 17.28 -33.39 2.71
N THR A 351 17.69 -32.74 1.62
CA THR A 351 17.57 -33.29 0.26
C THR A 351 18.62 -34.35 -0.10
N ARG A 352 19.69 -34.52 0.70
CA ARG A 352 20.80 -35.43 0.39
C ARG A 352 21.35 -36.12 1.66
N PRO A 353 21.36 -37.46 1.74
CA PRO A 353 21.79 -38.18 2.96
C PRO A 353 23.18 -37.77 3.48
N ASP A 354 24.17 -37.62 2.61
CA ASP A 354 25.55 -37.29 3.00
C ASP A 354 25.66 -35.91 3.65
N ARG A 355 24.85 -34.95 3.15
CA ARG A 355 24.77 -33.59 3.73
C ARG A 355 24.05 -33.59 5.07
N LEU A 356 23.14 -34.53 5.31
CA LEU A 356 22.41 -34.68 6.57
C LEU A 356 23.36 -35.07 7.73
N ALA A 357 24.29 -35.99 7.48
CA ALA A 357 25.30 -36.39 8.44
C ALA A 357 26.25 -35.23 8.77
N SER A 358 26.81 -34.59 7.73
CA SER A 358 27.69 -33.42 7.88
C SER A 358 27.01 -32.23 8.59
N PHE A 359 25.72 -32.00 8.35
CA PHE A 359 24.91 -31.02 9.09
C PHE A 359 24.81 -31.36 10.57
N THR A 360 24.45 -32.61 10.89
CA THR A 360 24.33 -33.10 12.27
C THR A 360 25.65 -32.89 13.04
N GLU A 361 26.76 -33.39 12.49
CA GLU A 361 28.11 -33.24 13.09
C GLU A 361 28.52 -31.78 13.27
N THR A 362 28.30 -30.94 12.24
CA THR A 362 28.72 -29.53 12.27
C THR A 362 27.93 -28.73 13.30
N VAL A 363 26.63 -28.97 13.46
CA VAL A 363 25.81 -28.29 14.48
C VAL A 363 26.15 -28.77 15.88
N LEU A 364 26.37 -30.07 16.11
CA LEU A 364 26.79 -30.57 17.43
C LEU A 364 28.18 -30.03 17.84
N ARG A 365 29.11 -29.88 16.87
CA ARG A 365 30.46 -29.35 17.12
C ARG A 365 30.53 -27.83 17.30
N LYS A 366 29.78 -27.06 16.49
CA LYS A 366 29.88 -25.58 16.46
C LYS A 366 28.68 -24.85 17.07
N GLY A 367 27.59 -25.55 17.38
CA GLY A 367 26.38 -24.95 17.96
C GLY A 367 25.82 -23.82 17.09
N ALA A 368 25.71 -22.62 17.68
CA ALA A 368 25.23 -21.42 17.00
C ALA A 368 26.14 -21.00 15.83
N ASP A 369 27.46 -21.25 15.93
CA ASP A 369 28.46 -20.85 14.93
C ASP A 369 28.60 -21.86 13.77
N ALA A 370 27.64 -22.78 13.64
CA ALA A 370 27.54 -23.66 12.49
C ALA A 370 27.07 -22.89 11.23
N PHE A 371 27.61 -23.29 10.08
CA PHE A 371 27.27 -22.76 8.74
C PHE A 371 27.38 -21.24 8.59
N LEU A 372 28.30 -20.58 9.31
CA LEU A 372 28.57 -19.14 9.16
C LEU A 372 28.87 -18.75 7.71
N HIS A 373 28.51 -17.51 7.37
CA HIS A 373 28.92 -16.84 6.14
C HIS A 373 30.47 -16.76 6.07
N PRO A 374 31.11 -16.79 4.88
CA PRO A 374 32.57 -16.76 4.77
C PRO A 374 33.30 -15.61 5.49
N SER A 375 32.64 -14.46 5.69
CA SER A 375 33.19 -13.35 6.48
C SER A 375 33.09 -13.52 8.01
N GLY A 376 32.50 -14.62 8.50
CA GLY A 376 32.40 -14.95 9.92
C GLY A 376 31.34 -14.16 10.71
N PHE A 377 30.78 -13.09 10.14
CA PHE A 377 29.77 -12.26 10.80
C PHE A 377 28.44 -13.02 11.01
N ARG A 378 27.80 -12.74 12.15
CA ARG A 378 26.50 -13.30 12.57
C ARG A 378 25.35 -12.32 12.45
N ASP A 379 25.66 -11.04 12.23
CA ASP A 379 24.71 -9.95 12.08
C ASP A 379 25.35 -8.83 11.25
N VAL A 380 24.57 -7.83 10.85
CA VAL A 380 25.11 -6.56 10.34
C VAL A 380 25.51 -5.65 11.51
N PRO A 381 26.51 -4.76 11.36
CA PRO A 381 27.04 -3.94 12.45
C PRO A 381 26.03 -2.97 13.09
N LEU A 382 25.14 -2.41 12.27
CA LEU A 382 24.08 -1.51 12.68
C LEU A 382 22.81 -1.85 11.91
N ARG A 383 21.70 -2.02 12.63
CA ARG A 383 20.36 -2.13 12.04
C ARG A 383 19.61 -0.80 12.17
N ILE A 384 19.14 -0.23 11.07
CA ILE A 384 18.40 1.05 11.07
C ILE A 384 16.88 0.87 10.95
N ALA A 385 16.41 -0.26 10.42
CA ALA A 385 14.99 -0.53 10.19
C ALA A 385 14.54 -1.83 10.86
N THR A 386 13.22 -2.08 10.88
CA THR A 386 12.69 -3.32 11.46
C THR A 386 12.74 -4.47 10.43
N HIS A 387 13.52 -5.51 10.71
CA HIS A 387 13.69 -6.69 9.84
C HIS A 387 13.04 -7.96 10.42
N ASP A 388 12.51 -8.81 9.54
CA ASP A 388 12.10 -10.19 9.86
C ASP A 388 12.87 -11.17 8.96
N PRO A 389 14.11 -11.56 9.32
CA PRO A 389 14.93 -12.45 8.50
C PRO A 389 14.25 -13.78 8.13
N LEU A 390 13.26 -14.23 8.91
CA LEU A 390 12.57 -15.51 8.67
C LEU A 390 11.72 -15.50 7.40
N THR A 391 11.11 -14.35 7.08
CA THR A 391 10.39 -14.10 5.83
C THR A 391 11.24 -13.34 4.82
N GLY A 392 12.34 -12.73 5.26
CA GLY A 392 13.13 -11.79 4.46
C GLY A 392 12.46 -10.42 4.32
N GLN A 393 11.44 -10.12 5.14
CA GLN A 393 10.74 -8.84 5.11
C GLN A 393 11.58 -7.74 5.77
N VAL A 394 11.55 -6.55 5.17
CA VAL A 394 11.93 -5.28 5.82
C VAL A 394 10.71 -4.39 5.91
N ARG A 395 10.46 -3.84 7.10
CA ARG A 395 9.42 -2.84 7.30
C ARG A 395 9.92 -1.50 6.75
N ILE A 396 9.13 -0.91 5.85
CA ILE A 396 9.39 0.43 5.30
C ILE A 396 8.49 1.48 5.98
N GLY A 397 7.40 1.04 6.61
CA GLY A 397 6.54 1.88 7.40
C GLY A 397 5.16 1.27 7.60
N GLU A 398 4.12 2.00 7.22
CA GLU A 398 2.72 1.60 7.34
C GLU A 398 1.82 2.33 6.32
N CYS A 399 0.72 1.72 5.92
CA CYS A 399 -0.29 2.40 5.11
C CYS A 399 -1.00 3.47 5.96
N ALA A 400 -1.04 4.71 5.50
CA ALA A 400 -1.69 5.81 6.21
C ALA A 400 -3.18 5.54 6.46
N ASP A 401 -3.74 6.04 7.57
CA ASP A 401 -5.19 6.00 7.87
C ASP A 401 -5.94 7.10 7.09
N ASP A 402 -5.75 7.12 5.76
CA ASP A 402 -6.30 8.09 4.83
C ASP A 402 -7.46 7.48 4.02
N PRO A 403 -8.54 8.24 3.73
CA PRO A 403 -9.67 7.77 2.93
C PRO A 403 -9.30 7.15 1.58
N ARG A 404 -8.22 7.60 0.92
CA ARG A 404 -7.74 7.06 -0.37
C ARG A 404 -7.25 5.61 -0.27
N ASN A 405 -6.80 5.17 0.91
CA ASN A 405 -6.42 3.77 1.15
C ASN A 405 -7.67 2.91 1.40
N PRO A 406 -7.76 1.67 0.87
CA PRO A 406 -8.83 0.74 1.21
C PRO A 406 -8.85 0.45 2.72
N TYR A 407 -10.04 0.41 3.33
CA TYR A 407 -10.21 0.27 4.78
C TYR A 407 -9.40 -0.89 5.40
N PRO A 408 -9.36 -2.12 4.83
CA PRO A 408 -8.57 -3.23 5.41
C PRO A 408 -7.06 -3.00 5.42
N ARG A 409 -6.55 -2.06 4.62
CA ARG A 409 -5.11 -1.73 4.52
C ARG A 409 -4.71 -0.57 5.41
N ARG A 410 -5.62 0.35 5.76
CA ARG A 410 -5.32 1.52 6.60
C ARG A 410 -4.72 1.11 7.96
N GLY A 411 -3.58 1.69 8.33
CA GLY A 411 -2.85 1.38 9.57
C GLY A 411 -2.12 0.03 9.56
N THR A 412 -2.12 -0.72 8.45
CA THR A 412 -1.33 -1.96 8.36
C THR A 412 0.14 -1.65 8.13
N GLY A 413 1.03 -2.36 8.84
CA GLY A 413 2.47 -2.26 8.63
C GLY A 413 2.83 -2.70 7.21
N LEU A 414 3.66 -1.90 6.54
CA LEU A 414 4.08 -2.15 5.16
C LEU A 414 5.52 -2.69 5.11
N ALA A 415 5.71 -3.75 4.35
CA ALA A 415 6.98 -4.42 4.13
C ALA A 415 7.35 -4.58 2.66
N LEU A 416 8.65 -4.53 2.36
CA LEU A 416 9.22 -5.08 1.13
C LEU A 416 9.77 -6.47 1.41
N GLU A 417 9.61 -7.38 0.45
CA GLU A 417 10.07 -8.76 0.56
C GLU A 417 10.71 -9.23 -0.75
N PRO A 418 11.52 -10.31 -0.75
CA PRO A 418 12.21 -10.79 -1.94
C PRO A 418 11.27 -11.15 -3.10
N ALA A 419 10.04 -11.57 -2.79
CA ALA A 419 9.02 -11.84 -3.80
C ALA A 419 8.51 -10.57 -4.50
N SER A 420 8.59 -9.40 -3.86
CA SER A 420 8.33 -8.09 -4.50
C SER A 420 9.57 -7.58 -5.24
N LEU A 421 10.74 -7.63 -4.57
CA LEU A 421 12.02 -7.19 -5.15
C LEU A 421 12.43 -7.99 -6.39
N GLY A 422 12.02 -9.26 -6.51
CA GLY A 422 12.18 -10.09 -7.72
C GLY A 422 11.34 -9.63 -8.94
N THR A 423 10.49 -8.62 -8.80
CA THR A 423 9.88 -7.89 -9.93
C THR A 423 10.54 -6.53 -10.20
N SER A 424 11.60 -6.21 -9.46
CA SER A 424 12.30 -4.92 -9.41
C SER A 424 11.46 -3.77 -8.82
N LEU A 425 12.13 -2.82 -8.15
CA LEU A 425 11.53 -1.62 -7.53
C LEU A 425 12.08 -0.33 -8.14
N LEU A 426 11.20 0.54 -8.61
CA LEU A 426 11.55 1.89 -9.08
C LEU A 426 11.05 2.94 -8.08
N ALA A 427 11.95 3.75 -7.52
CA ALA A 427 11.64 4.82 -6.57
C ALA A 427 11.94 6.20 -7.17
N VAL A 428 10.92 7.01 -7.44
CA VAL A 428 11.08 8.30 -8.13
C VAL A 428 10.66 9.46 -7.22
N GLY A 429 11.51 10.48 -7.16
CA GLY A 429 11.20 11.78 -6.55
C GLY A 429 12.45 12.59 -6.26
N PRO A 430 12.30 13.89 -5.94
CA PRO A 430 13.43 14.82 -5.85
C PRO A 430 14.48 14.43 -4.80
N PRO A 431 15.71 14.98 -4.88
CA PRO A 431 16.69 14.88 -3.80
C PRO A 431 16.10 15.32 -2.45
N GLY A 432 16.54 14.69 -1.35
CA GLY A 432 16.05 15.01 0.00
C GLY A 432 14.66 14.47 0.36
N SER A 433 13.92 13.83 -0.57
CA SER A 433 12.61 13.20 -0.30
C SER A 433 12.67 11.94 0.59
N GLY A 434 13.86 11.49 0.99
CA GLY A 434 14.07 10.35 1.90
C GLY A 434 14.18 8.98 1.23
N LYS A 435 14.35 8.91 -0.10
CA LYS A 435 14.55 7.64 -0.85
C LYS A 435 15.66 6.78 -0.23
N THR A 436 16.86 7.35 -0.11
CA THR A 436 18.07 6.67 0.39
C THR A 436 17.85 6.14 1.80
N ASP A 437 17.55 7.02 2.77
CA ASP A 437 17.46 6.65 4.18
C ASP A 437 16.27 5.75 4.53
N ARG A 438 15.10 5.95 3.90
CA ARG A 438 13.85 5.28 4.30
C ARG A 438 13.48 4.07 3.45
N VAL A 439 14.12 3.87 2.30
CA VAL A 439 13.81 2.74 1.40
C VAL A 439 15.06 2.02 0.93
N ILE A 440 16.02 2.72 0.31
CA ILE A 440 17.17 2.07 -0.31
C ILE A 440 18.07 1.41 0.75
N ARG A 441 18.50 2.16 1.77
CA ARG A 441 19.35 1.63 2.84
C ARG A 441 18.68 0.51 3.65
N PRO A 442 17.41 0.59 4.07
CA PRO A 442 16.69 -0.55 4.65
C PRO A 442 16.61 -1.77 3.71
N VAL A 443 16.43 -1.59 2.40
CA VAL A 443 16.43 -2.72 1.45
C VAL A 443 17.82 -3.34 1.34
N VAL A 444 18.90 -2.54 1.27
CA VAL A 444 20.27 -3.05 1.28
C VAL A 444 20.58 -3.81 2.56
N GLU A 445 20.17 -3.30 3.72
CA GLU A 445 20.31 -3.98 5.01
C GLU A 445 19.57 -5.33 5.03
N ALA A 446 18.34 -5.38 4.53
CA ALA A 446 17.55 -6.61 4.43
C ALA A 446 18.23 -7.67 3.55
N LEU A 447 18.81 -7.23 2.44
CA LEU A 447 19.55 -8.10 1.52
C LEU A 447 20.88 -8.54 2.12
N ALA A 448 21.58 -7.68 2.87
CA ALA A 448 22.80 -8.01 3.59
C ALA A 448 22.56 -9.05 4.71
N LEU A 449 21.50 -8.89 5.50
CA LEU A 449 21.05 -9.90 6.48
C LEU A 449 20.75 -11.25 5.79
N ARG A 450 20.15 -11.21 4.60
CA ARG A 450 19.80 -12.41 3.81
C ARG A 450 21.00 -13.02 3.05
N ALA A 451 22.07 -12.26 2.87
CA ALA A 451 23.37 -12.75 2.42
C ALA A 451 24.09 -13.52 3.56
N LEU A 452 24.06 -12.99 4.79
CA LEU A 452 24.59 -13.69 5.98
C LEU A 452 23.88 -15.03 6.28
N THR A 453 22.64 -15.22 5.84
CA THR A 453 21.93 -16.52 5.92
C THR A 453 22.21 -17.46 4.74
N GLY A 454 23.01 -17.02 3.75
CA GLY A 454 23.36 -17.78 2.55
C GLY A 454 22.28 -17.78 1.46
N GLN A 455 21.31 -16.86 1.50
CA GLN A 455 20.12 -16.89 0.64
C GLN A 455 20.08 -15.80 -0.45
N ALA A 456 20.97 -14.82 -0.39
CA ALA A 456 21.05 -13.72 -1.34
C ALA A 456 22.50 -13.24 -1.58
N ALA A 457 22.71 -12.48 -2.64
CA ALA A 457 23.86 -11.61 -2.81
C ALA A 457 23.37 -10.21 -3.22
N VAL A 458 24.06 -9.17 -2.75
CA VAL A 458 23.67 -7.77 -2.97
C VAL A 458 24.83 -6.96 -3.53
N LEU A 459 24.52 -6.19 -4.57
CA LEU A 459 25.40 -5.19 -5.16
C LEU A 459 24.76 -3.82 -4.92
N ALA A 460 25.28 -3.08 -3.96
CA ALA A 460 24.81 -1.74 -3.59
C ALA A 460 25.72 -0.68 -4.23
N VAL A 461 25.14 0.24 -4.98
CA VAL A 461 25.86 1.25 -5.77
C VAL A 461 25.28 2.63 -5.47
N GLY A 462 26.14 3.60 -5.19
CA GLY A 462 25.75 4.99 -4.94
C GLY A 462 26.95 5.90 -4.73
N GLY A 463 26.69 7.18 -4.45
CA GLY A 463 27.74 8.16 -4.21
C GLY A 463 28.62 7.85 -2.99
N ALA A 464 29.88 8.30 -3.06
CA ALA A 464 30.83 8.20 -1.95
C ALA A 464 30.30 8.85 -0.65
N GLY A 465 30.58 8.21 0.49
CA GLY A 465 30.22 8.73 1.83
C GLY A 465 29.40 7.79 2.71
N GLY A 466 29.23 6.50 2.35
CA GLY A 466 28.61 5.50 3.23
C GLY A 466 27.11 5.67 3.45
N GLY A 467 26.40 6.41 2.58
CA GLY A 467 24.94 6.59 2.65
C GLY A 467 24.14 5.27 2.60
N LEU A 468 24.73 4.22 2.01
CA LEU A 468 24.17 2.87 1.96
C LEU A 468 24.53 1.98 3.16
N GLY A 469 25.34 2.48 4.11
CA GLY A 469 25.79 1.76 5.30
C GLY A 469 27.32 1.76 5.46
N PRO A 470 27.81 1.45 6.67
CA PRO A 470 29.24 1.45 6.99
C PRO A 470 29.98 0.30 6.29
N ASP A 471 31.31 0.39 6.17
CA ASP A 471 32.12 -0.55 5.37
C ASP A 471 32.07 -1.99 5.90
N ASP A 472 32.01 -2.17 7.22
CA ASP A 472 31.93 -3.44 7.94
C ASP A 472 30.61 -4.20 7.72
N ALA A 473 29.60 -3.55 7.13
CA ALA A 473 28.38 -4.22 6.67
C ALA A 473 28.55 -5.02 5.37
N TYR A 474 29.70 -4.91 4.70
CA TYR A 474 29.98 -5.49 3.39
C TYR A 474 31.18 -6.45 3.43
N ASP A 475 31.24 -7.37 2.47
CA ASP A 475 32.38 -8.28 2.28
C ASP A 475 33.40 -7.70 1.29
N VAL A 476 32.93 -6.85 0.37
CA VAL A 476 33.76 -6.12 -0.60
C VAL A 476 33.26 -4.67 -0.69
N VAL A 477 34.17 -3.71 -0.56
CA VAL A 477 33.91 -2.29 -0.79
C VAL A 477 34.89 -1.80 -1.86
N VAL A 478 34.37 -1.28 -2.96
CA VAL A 478 35.14 -0.70 -4.07
C VAL A 478 34.88 0.80 -4.08
N ARG A 479 35.90 1.62 -3.85
CA ARG A 479 35.78 3.08 -3.80
C ARG A 479 36.49 3.71 -4.99
N ILE A 480 35.74 4.03 -6.05
CA ILE A 480 36.35 4.40 -7.33
C ILE A 480 36.97 5.79 -7.23
N GLY A 481 38.31 5.82 -7.29
CA GLY A 481 39.12 7.04 -7.15
C GLY A 481 39.56 7.38 -5.71
N ASP A 482 39.30 6.51 -4.72
CA ASP A 482 39.87 6.59 -3.37
C ASP A 482 41.09 5.64 -3.28
N PRO A 483 42.32 6.14 -3.04
CA PRO A 483 43.51 5.28 -2.89
C PRO A 483 43.46 4.37 -1.65
N ALA A 484 42.52 4.57 -0.72
CA ALA A 484 42.26 3.65 0.39
C ALA A 484 41.38 2.44 0.01
N SER A 485 40.89 2.33 -1.24
CA SER A 485 40.15 1.16 -1.70
C SER A 485 41.01 -0.10 -1.64
N VAL A 486 40.48 -1.18 -1.06
CA VAL A 486 41.17 -2.48 -0.98
C VAL A 486 41.10 -3.23 -2.31
N HIS A 487 40.04 -2.98 -3.08
CA HIS A 487 39.73 -3.63 -4.34
C HIS A 487 39.58 -2.62 -5.49
N ASP A 488 40.01 -3.05 -6.67
CA ASP A 488 39.88 -2.34 -7.93
C ASP A 488 38.56 -2.71 -8.63
N PHE A 489 38.12 -1.91 -9.62
CA PHE A 489 36.90 -2.22 -10.40
C PHE A 489 37.24 -2.87 -11.74
N ASP A 490 36.65 -4.04 -12.02
CA ASP A 490 36.80 -4.71 -13.31
C ASP A 490 35.88 -4.09 -14.38
N LEU A 491 36.47 -3.32 -15.30
CA LEU A 491 35.75 -2.74 -16.45
C LEU A 491 35.10 -3.79 -17.37
N TYR A 492 35.59 -5.03 -17.34
CA TYR A 492 35.13 -6.12 -18.20
C TYR A 492 34.28 -7.15 -17.43
N GLY A 493 33.93 -6.88 -16.16
CA GLY A 493 33.00 -7.70 -15.37
C GLY A 493 33.47 -9.14 -15.08
N GLY A 494 34.74 -9.45 -15.34
CA GLY A 494 35.35 -10.79 -15.23
C GLY A 494 34.90 -11.79 -16.28
N THR A 495 34.45 -11.34 -17.46
CA THR A 495 34.23 -12.27 -18.58
C THR A 495 35.53 -12.68 -19.27
N THR A 496 35.53 -13.88 -19.84
CA THR A 496 36.59 -14.34 -20.75
C THR A 496 36.27 -14.08 -22.23
N ASP A 497 35.05 -13.66 -22.54
CA ASP A 497 34.54 -13.46 -23.89
C ASP A 497 34.72 -11.98 -24.33
N PRO A 498 35.46 -11.69 -25.43
CA PRO A 498 35.61 -10.32 -25.92
C PRO A 498 34.28 -9.70 -26.38
N ASP A 499 33.30 -10.48 -26.83
CA ASP A 499 32.02 -9.94 -27.32
C ASP A 499 31.08 -9.57 -26.16
N GLU A 500 31.03 -10.39 -25.09
CA GLU A 500 30.31 -10.04 -23.84
C GLU A 500 30.93 -8.77 -23.21
N ALA A 501 32.26 -8.69 -23.16
CA ALA A 501 33.01 -7.54 -22.68
C ALA A 501 32.72 -6.27 -23.52
N ALA A 502 32.76 -6.40 -24.85
CA ALA A 502 32.49 -5.30 -25.78
C ALA A 502 31.05 -4.79 -25.69
N ALA A 503 30.07 -5.69 -25.55
CA ALA A 503 28.66 -5.33 -25.41
C ALA A 503 28.39 -4.55 -24.11
N ALA A 504 28.91 -5.04 -22.97
CA ALA A 504 28.75 -4.35 -21.69
C ALA A 504 29.45 -2.96 -21.68
N LEU A 505 30.64 -2.87 -22.28
CA LEU A 505 31.40 -1.63 -22.34
C LEU A 505 30.80 -0.61 -23.32
N ALA A 506 30.28 -1.05 -24.48
CA ALA A 506 29.54 -0.20 -25.41
C ALA A 506 28.30 0.43 -24.74
N GLU A 507 27.55 -0.37 -23.98
CA GLU A 507 26.37 0.07 -23.23
C GLU A 507 26.73 1.10 -22.15
N GLY A 508 27.84 0.89 -21.42
CA GLY A 508 28.35 1.84 -20.44
C GLY A 508 28.77 3.18 -21.06
N LEU A 509 29.59 3.15 -22.11
CA LEU A 509 30.18 4.33 -22.74
C LEU A 509 29.17 5.15 -23.57
N ALA A 510 28.30 4.48 -24.32
CA ALA A 510 27.48 5.10 -25.37
C ALA A 510 25.98 4.78 -25.33
N GLY A 511 25.50 3.94 -24.41
CA GLY A 511 24.07 3.55 -24.34
C GLY A 511 23.09 4.70 -24.05
N ASP A 512 23.59 5.86 -23.63
CA ASP A 512 22.82 7.10 -23.45
C ASP A 512 22.75 8.01 -24.69
N ILE A 513 23.52 7.71 -25.76
CA ILE A 513 23.63 8.55 -26.95
C ILE A 513 22.61 8.08 -28.01
N PRO A 514 21.47 8.77 -28.24
CA PRO A 514 20.38 8.22 -29.05
C PRO A 514 20.72 8.10 -30.55
N THR A 515 21.77 8.80 -31.00
CA THR A 515 22.25 8.80 -32.38
C THR A 515 23.29 7.72 -32.67
N LEU A 516 23.84 7.06 -31.64
CA LEU A 516 24.85 6.02 -31.82
C LEU A 516 24.21 4.63 -31.67
N ASP A 517 24.47 3.75 -32.64
CA ASP A 517 24.06 2.35 -32.52
C ASP A 517 25.01 1.60 -31.57
N THR A 518 24.53 1.27 -30.37
CA THR A 518 25.29 0.48 -29.38
C THR A 518 25.80 -0.84 -29.95
N ARG A 519 25.08 -1.47 -30.90
CA ARG A 519 25.54 -2.73 -31.53
C ARG A 519 26.79 -2.49 -32.35
N ARG A 520 26.84 -1.39 -33.11
CA ARG A 520 28.02 -0.99 -33.88
C ARG A 520 29.18 -0.59 -32.97
N ALA A 521 28.90 0.08 -31.85
CA ALA A 521 29.90 0.35 -30.82
C ALA A 521 30.47 -0.94 -30.21
N ALA A 522 29.63 -1.93 -29.92
CA ALA A 522 30.05 -3.24 -29.44
C ALA A 522 30.89 -3.99 -30.49
N THR A 523 30.51 -3.99 -31.77
CA THR A 523 31.35 -4.57 -32.83
C THR A 523 32.71 -3.89 -32.92
N ALA A 524 32.76 -2.55 -32.89
CA ALA A 524 34.02 -1.81 -32.96
C ALA A 524 34.94 -2.10 -31.76
N LEU A 525 34.37 -2.28 -30.56
CA LEU A 525 35.12 -2.71 -29.37
C LEU A 525 35.56 -4.18 -29.46
N GLY A 526 34.71 -5.11 -29.89
CA GLY A 526 35.06 -6.53 -30.03
C GLY A 526 36.24 -6.74 -30.99
N GLN A 527 36.27 -5.99 -32.10
CA GLN A 527 37.37 -5.98 -33.07
C GLN A 527 38.70 -5.43 -32.54
N LEU A 528 38.72 -4.83 -31.34
CA LEU A 528 39.94 -4.40 -30.64
C LEU A 528 40.24 -5.31 -29.44
N LEU A 529 39.23 -5.60 -28.62
CA LEU A 529 39.35 -6.40 -27.40
C LEU A 529 39.75 -7.86 -27.68
N GLY A 530 39.17 -8.48 -28.72
CA GLY A 530 39.49 -9.85 -29.13
C GLY A 530 40.96 -10.00 -29.53
N PRO A 531 41.43 -9.26 -30.56
CA PRO A 531 42.82 -9.33 -31.01
C PRO A 531 43.84 -8.95 -29.91
N TYR A 532 43.55 -7.91 -29.11
CA TYR A 532 44.42 -7.52 -27.99
C TYR A 532 44.53 -8.65 -26.95
N ARG A 533 43.40 -9.26 -26.55
CA ARG A 533 43.36 -10.35 -25.58
C ARG A 533 44.15 -11.58 -26.05
N VAL A 534 44.09 -11.91 -27.33
CA VAL A 534 44.82 -13.05 -27.91
C VAL A 534 46.34 -12.84 -27.83
N VAL A 535 46.83 -11.62 -28.02
CA VAL A 535 48.27 -11.30 -27.90
C VAL A 535 48.73 -11.18 -26.45
N HIS A 536 47.96 -10.49 -25.60
CA HIS A 536 48.42 -10.09 -24.26
C HIS A 536 47.90 -10.98 -23.11
N GLY A 537 47.00 -11.92 -23.38
CA GLY A 537 46.35 -12.77 -22.37
C GLY A 537 45.33 -12.05 -21.45
N ARG A 538 45.26 -10.71 -21.53
CA ARG A 538 44.38 -9.81 -20.77
C ARG A 538 43.67 -8.83 -21.70
N PHE A 539 42.58 -8.22 -21.24
CA PHE A 539 42.01 -7.06 -21.92
C PHE A 539 42.86 -5.79 -21.71
N PRO A 540 42.79 -4.78 -22.60
CA PRO A 540 43.55 -3.55 -22.43
C PRO A 540 43.12 -2.76 -21.18
N SER A 541 44.05 -2.04 -20.57
CA SER A 541 43.73 -1.03 -19.55
C SER A 541 43.09 0.22 -20.20
N VAL A 542 42.60 1.16 -19.39
CA VAL A 542 41.96 2.40 -19.88
C VAL A 542 42.82 3.21 -20.88
N PRO A 543 44.11 3.51 -20.60
CA PRO A 543 44.96 4.23 -21.56
C PRO A 543 45.17 3.44 -22.85
N GLU A 544 45.45 2.13 -22.74
CA GLU A 544 45.68 1.26 -23.90
C GLU A 544 44.43 1.16 -24.79
N LEU A 545 43.24 1.06 -24.19
CA LEU A 545 41.98 1.05 -24.92
C LEU A 545 41.72 2.40 -25.60
N ARG A 546 42.06 3.52 -24.94
CA ARG A 546 41.95 4.86 -25.52
C ARG A 546 42.83 4.99 -26.76
N GLU A 547 44.11 4.62 -26.68
CA GLU A 547 45.04 4.68 -27.83
C GLU A 547 44.57 3.81 -29.02
N LEU A 548 43.99 2.63 -28.74
CA LEU A 548 43.42 1.75 -29.78
C LEU A 548 42.16 2.34 -30.43
N LEU A 549 41.31 3.03 -29.66
CA LEU A 549 40.09 3.69 -30.16
C LEU A 549 40.40 4.99 -30.93
N GLU A 550 41.38 5.77 -30.48
CA GLU A 550 41.92 6.95 -31.17
C GLU A 550 42.61 6.58 -32.51
N GLY A 551 42.91 5.30 -32.72
CA GLY A 551 43.50 4.80 -33.96
C GLY A 551 45.01 5.00 -34.04
N SER A 552 45.70 5.00 -32.89
CA SER A 552 47.15 5.21 -32.82
C SER A 552 47.90 4.21 -33.71
N ALA A 553 48.64 4.74 -34.70
CA ALA A 553 49.36 3.93 -35.68
C ALA A 553 50.46 3.06 -35.04
N THR A 554 51.03 3.49 -33.91
CA THR A 554 52.01 2.71 -33.15
C THR A 554 51.35 1.55 -32.42
N ALA A 555 50.26 1.79 -31.70
CA ALA A 555 49.53 0.77 -30.95
C ALA A 555 48.91 -0.30 -31.88
N LEU A 556 48.19 0.13 -32.92
CA LEU A 556 47.61 -0.77 -33.92
C LEU A 556 48.68 -1.50 -34.75
N GLY A 557 49.80 -0.81 -35.06
CA GLY A 557 50.94 -1.40 -35.77
C GLY A 557 51.61 -2.52 -34.97
N ALA A 558 51.88 -2.27 -33.68
CA ALA A 558 52.44 -3.26 -32.77
C ALA A 558 51.50 -4.46 -32.57
N LEU A 559 50.19 -4.21 -32.38
CA LEU A 559 49.19 -5.27 -32.24
C LEU A 559 49.11 -6.14 -33.50
N ARG A 560 49.09 -5.54 -34.70
CA ARG A 560 49.12 -6.26 -35.98
C ARG A 560 50.38 -7.13 -36.11
N GLN A 561 51.55 -6.56 -35.83
CA GLN A 561 52.82 -7.29 -35.92
C GLN A 561 52.88 -8.47 -34.95
N ALA A 562 52.36 -8.31 -33.73
CA ALA A 562 52.27 -9.39 -32.75
C ALA A 562 51.34 -10.52 -33.23
N LEU A 563 50.17 -10.19 -33.76
CA LEU A 563 49.22 -11.15 -34.33
C LEU A 563 49.77 -11.89 -35.56
N GLU A 564 50.55 -11.20 -36.41
CA GLU A 564 51.29 -11.80 -37.52
C GLU A 564 52.32 -12.80 -37.02
N SER A 565 53.12 -12.43 -36.01
CA SER A 565 54.14 -13.31 -35.42
C SER A 565 53.54 -14.53 -34.70
N GLY A 566 52.34 -14.40 -34.10
CA GLY A 566 51.59 -15.49 -33.48
C GLY A 566 50.74 -16.32 -34.45
N GLY A 567 50.68 -15.95 -35.74
CA GLY A 567 49.90 -16.68 -36.75
C GLY A 567 48.38 -16.55 -36.60
N HIS A 568 47.87 -15.54 -35.88
CA HIS A 568 46.46 -15.40 -35.52
C HIS A 568 45.59 -14.80 -36.64
N GLN A 569 45.54 -15.47 -37.79
CA GLN A 569 44.87 -15.02 -39.04
C GLN A 569 43.37 -14.68 -38.91
N ALA A 570 42.67 -15.23 -37.91
CA ALA A 570 41.29 -14.82 -37.63
C ALA A 570 41.22 -13.41 -37.02
N MET A 571 42.07 -13.12 -36.04
CA MET A 571 42.11 -11.83 -35.34
C MET A 571 42.73 -10.71 -36.18
N LEU A 572 43.65 -11.03 -37.10
CA LEU A 572 44.12 -10.09 -38.11
C LEU A 572 42.98 -9.57 -38.99
N ARG A 573 42.08 -10.45 -39.46
CA ARG A 573 40.93 -10.05 -40.28
C ARG A 573 39.94 -9.15 -39.55
N GLU A 574 39.77 -9.33 -38.23
CA GLU A 574 38.96 -8.41 -37.40
C GLU A 574 39.63 -7.03 -37.27
N LEU A 575 40.95 -7.00 -37.03
CA LEU A 575 41.70 -5.75 -36.94
C LEU A 575 41.72 -4.99 -38.29
N GLU A 576 41.85 -5.70 -39.41
CA GLU A 576 41.71 -5.16 -40.77
C GLU A 576 40.28 -4.71 -41.10
N ALA A 577 39.26 -5.37 -40.55
CA ALA A 577 37.87 -4.92 -40.67
C ALA A 577 37.67 -3.60 -39.90
N ARG A 578 38.19 -3.49 -38.68
CA ARG A 578 38.19 -2.23 -37.91
C ARG A 578 38.92 -1.11 -38.64
N ALA A 579 40.11 -1.39 -39.18
CA ALA A 579 40.92 -0.41 -39.93
C ALA A 579 40.20 0.11 -41.19
N ARG A 580 39.44 -0.74 -41.90
CA ARG A 580 38.62 -0.32 -43.06
C ARG A 580 37.38 0.52 -42.68
N GLN A 581 36.89 0.39 -41.45
CA GLN A 581 35.77 1.18 -40.94
C GLN A 581 36.22 2.53 -40.34
N ALA A 582 37.51 2.66 -40.04
CA ALA A 582 38.12 3.85 -39.44
C ALA A 582 37.93 5.10 -40.32
N GLY A 583 37.52 6.20 -39.69
CA GLY A 583 37.30 7.47 -40.39
C GLY A 583 36.01 7.54 -41.23
N SER A 584 35.15 6.52 -41.20
CA SER A 584 33.79 6.65 -41.75
C SER A 584 32.93 7.59 -40.89
N ALA A 585 32.01 8.35 -41.49
CA ALA A 585 31.17 9.32 -40.79
C ALA A 585 30.20 8.71 -39.73
N ALA A 586 30.16 7.38 -39.62
CA ALA A 586 29.39 6.63 -38.64
C ALA A 586 30.29 5.69 -37.80
N ASP A 587 31.60 5.94 -37.75
CA ASP A 587 32.53 5.23 -36.87
C ASP A 587 32.29 5.65 -35.40
N PRO A 588 31.92 4.73 -34.50
CA PRO A 588 31.72 5.05 -33.09
C PRO A 588 33.02 5.35 -32.33
N ALA A 589 34.19 4.99 -32.86
CA ALA A 589 35.41 4.94 -32.07
C ALA A 589 35.88 6.30 -31.52
N ALA A 590 35.70 7.41 -32.25
CA ALA A 590 36.05 8.73 -31.75
C ALA A 590 35.20 9.13 -30.54
N VAL A 591 33.90 8.79 -30.54
CA VAL A 591 33.01 9.00 -29.39
C VAL A 591 33.37 8.07 -28.24
N LEU A 592 33.70 6.82 -28.51
CA LEU A 592 34.15 5.86 -27.49
C LEU A 592 35.49 6.27 -26.85
N ALA A 593 36.42 6.84 -27.64
CA ALA A 593 37.70 7.37 -27.18
C ALA A 593 37.52 8.55 -26.21
N ASP A 594 36.66 9.51 -26.56
CA ASP A 594 36.32 10.64 -25.70
C ASP A 594 35.67 10.17 -24.39
N ARG A 595 34.76 9.19 -24.46
CA ARG A 595 34.06 8.66 -23.29
C ARG A 595 34.96 7.81 -22.39
N ILE A 596 35.90 7.04 -22.94
CA ILE A 596 36.88 6.32 -22.11
C ILE A 596 37.92 7.28 -21.50
N ALA A 597 38.20 8.43 -22.14
CA ALA A 597 39.06 9.48 -21.59
C ALA A 597 38.50 10.13 -20.30
N ALA A 598 37.20 10.03 -20.04
CA ALA A 598 36.62 10.38 -18.75
C ALA A 598 37.10 9.47 -17.60
N LEU A 599 37.51 8.23 -17.92
CA LEU A 599 38.11 7.28 -16.98
C LEU A 599 39.65 7.35 -16.98
N ASP A 600 40.28 7.91 -18.01
CA ASP A 600 41.75 8.09 -18.13
C ASP A 600 42.25 9.33 -17.36
N ARG A 601 41.83 9.46 -16.10
CA ARG A 601 42.22 10.58 -15.21
C ARG A 601 43.25 10.10 -14.18
N PRO A 602 44.21 10.96 -13.77
CA PRO A 602 45.18 10.60 -12.74
C PRO A 602 44.56 10.10 -11.42
N ALA A 603 43.36 10.56 -11.08
CA ALA A 603 42.59 10.10 -9.92
C ALA A 603 42.16 8.61 -10.00
N PHE A 604 42.12 8.03 -11.21
CA PHE A 604 41.79 6.63 -11.46
C PHE A 604 42.99 5.80 -11.92
N ALA A 605 44.21 6.35 -11.89
CA ALA A 605 45.41 5.66 -12.34
C ALA A 605 45.62 4.35 -11.57
N GLY A 606 45.76 3.25 -12.30
CA GLY A 606 45.88 1.90 -11.73
C GLY A 606 44.56 1.26 -11.27
N PHE A 607 43.50 2.03 -10.99
CA PHE A 607 42.21 1.53 -10.48
C PHE A 607 41.45 0.63 -11.46
N PHE A 608 41.79 0.73 -12.75
CA PHE A 608 41.25 -0.09 -13.84
C PHE A 608 42.34 -0.94 -14.51
N ALA A 609 43.38 -1.33 -13.75
CA ALA A 609 44.43 -2.20 -14.25
C ALA A 609 43.90 -3.61 -14.56
N THR A 610 44.48 -4.26 -15.57
CA THR A 610 44.14 -5.63 -16.00
C THR A 610 45.34 -6.59 -15.96
N GLY A 611 46.49 -6.12 -15.44
CA GLY A 611 47.73 -6.88 -15.34
C GLY A 611 47.87 -7.68 -14.04
N ALA A 612 49.06 -8.25 -13.81
CA ALA A 612 49.34 -9.10 -12.64
C ALA A 612 49.21 -8.37 -11.28
N ASP A 613 49.43 -7.05 -11.26
CA ASP A 613 49.35 -6.22 -10.05
C ASP A 613 47.92 -5.74 -9.72
N ALA A 614 46.96 -6.02 -10.61
CA ALA A 614 45.57 -5.59 -10.44
C ALA A 614 44.86 -6.43 -9.36
N ARG A 615 43.97 -5.81 -8.58
CA ARG A 615 43.12 -6.47 -7.58
C ARG A 615 41.63 -6.36 -7.93
N PRO A 616 41.21 -6.77 -9.16
CA PRO A 616 39.87 -6.51 -9.67
C PRO A 616 38.81 -7.33 -8.93
N PHE A 617 37.78 -6.65 -8.43
CA PHE A 617 36.54 -7.34 -8.05
C PHE A 617 35.67 -7.60 -9.28
N SER A 618 35.44 -8.88 -9.61
CA SER A 618 34.50 -9.27 -10.66
C SER A 618 33.07 -9.47 -10.13
N LEU A 619 32.11 -8.81 -10.78
CA LEU A 619 30.68 -8.98 -10.51
C LEU A 619 30.17 -10.41 -10.72
N ARG A 620 30.86 -11.25 -11.53
CA ARG A 620 30.48 -12.66 -11.74
C ARG A 620 30.48 -13.47 -10.44
N SER A 621 31.26 -13.06 -9.44
CA SER A 621 31.30 -13.64 -8.08
C SER A 621 29.94 -13.61 -7.37
N LEU A 622 29.10 -12.59 -7.62
CA LEU A 622 27.75 -12.46 -7.08
C LEU A 622 26.82 -13.62 -7.52
N GLY A 623 27.12 -14.25 -8.65
CA GLY A 623 26.36 -15.39 -9.15
C GLY A 623 26.67 -16.71 -8.44
N GLN A 624 27.78 -16.78 -7.69
CA GLN A 624 28.35 -18.01 -7.12
C GLN A 624 28.40 -17.99 -5.58
N HIS A 625 28.52 -16.81 -4.99
CA HIS A 625 28.71 -16.61 -3.57
C HIS A 625 27.72 -15.58 -3.01
N PRO A 626 27.21 -15.76 -1.77
CA PRO A 626 26.23 -14.86 -1.15
C PRO A 626 26.87 -13.54 -0.67
N LEU A 627 27.57 -12.83 -1.55
CA LEU A 627 28.38 -11.66 -1.19
C LEU A 627 27.55 -10.39 -0.96
N ARG A 628 28.04 -9.55 -0.06
CA ARG A 628 27.59 -8.18 0.16
C ARG A 628 28.64 -7.23 -0.42
N VAL A 629 28.31 -6.53 -1.50
CA VAL A 629 29.23 -5.66 -2.23
C VAL A 629 28.73 -4.22 -2.21
N ARG A 630 29.60 -3.25 -1.91
CA ARG A 630 29.35 -1.82 -2.10
C ARG A 630 30.29 -1.26 -3.18
N ILE A 631 29.76 -0.48 -4.11
CA ILE A 631 30.55 0.32 -5.06
C ILE A 631 30.22 1.79 -4.82
N ASP A 632 31.21 2.54 -4.36
CA ASP A 632 31.10 3.99 -4.17
C ASP A 632 31.56 4.69 -5.46
N LEU A 633 30.64 5.46 -6.05
CA LEU A 633 30.87 6.21 -7.29
C LEU A 633 31.37 7.64 -7.02
N PRO A 634 32.21 8.21 -7.91
CA PRO A 634 32.84 9.53 -7.72
C PRO A 634 31.93 10.70 -8.11
N GLU A 635 30.63 10.64 -7.77
CA GLU A 635 29.57 11.55 -8.25
C GLU A 635 29.90 13.04 -8.10
N GLY A 636 30.47 13.43 -6.94
CA GLY A 636 30.74 14.81 -6.57
C GLY A 636 31.99 15.43 -7.21
N VAL A 637 32.89 14.63 -7.79
CA VAL A 637 34.16 15.11 -8.38
C VAL A 637 34.24 14.79 -9.88
N HIS A 638 33.73 13.63 -10.29
CA HIS A 638 33.82 13.11 -11.66
C HIS A 638 32.44 12.60 -12.13
N THR A 639 31.47 13.51 -12.21
CA THR A 639 30.06 13.20 -12.54
C THR A 639 29.89 12.44 -13.86
N GLU A 640 30.69 12.72 -14.89
CA GLU A 640 30.62 11.98 -16.16
C GLU A 640 31.12 10.53 -16.02
N ALA A 641 32.30 10.33 -15.42
CA ALA A 641 32.82 9.01 -15.10
C ALA A 641 31.82 8.21 -14.26
N SER A 642 31.20 8.86 -13.26
CA SER A 642 30.16 8.27 -12.41
C SER A 642 28.97 7.75 -13.20
N ARG A 643 28.47 8.51 -14.20
CA ARG A 643 27.35 8.09 -15.06
C ARG A 643 27.73 6.91 -15.97
N ILE A 644 28.93 6.96 -16.56
CA ILE A 644 29.48 5.87 -17.38
C ILE A 644 29.61 4.59 -16.55
N LEU A 645 30.19 4.68 -15.35
CA LEU A 645 30.38 3.56 -14.44
C LEU A 645 29.06 2.99 -13.93
N ALA A 646 28.08 3.82 -13.56
CA ALA A 646 26.77 3.36 -13.14
C ALA A 646 26.04 2.58 -14.25
N ARG A 647 26.12 3.05 -15.51
CA ARG A 647 25.62 2.28 -16.68
C ARG A 647 26.40 1.00 -16.90
N LEU A 648 27.73 1.04 -16.81
CA LEU A 648 28.58 -0.12 -16.99
C LEU A 648 28.27 -1.22 -15.95
N VAL A 649 28.11 -0.85 -14.68
CA VAL A 649 27.71 -1.79 -13.62
C VAL A 649 26.32 -2.39 -13.89
N LEU A 650 25.36 -1.58 -14.34
CA LEU A 650 24.01 -2.04 -14.70
C LEU A 650 24.02 -2.97 -15.93
N ALA A 651 24.85 -2.69 -16.93
CA ALA A 651 25.06 -3.53 -18.11
C ALA A 651 25.75 -4.86 -17.76
N GLN A 652 26.85 -4.81 -17.00
CA GLN A 652 27.55 -5.99 -16.51
C GLN A 652 26.64 -6.85 -15.61
N PHE A 653 25.82 -6.25 -14.73
CA PHE A 653 24.86 -6.98 -13.90
C PHE A 653 23.81 -7.72 -14.76
N ASN A 654 23.28 -7.07 -15.80
CA ASN A 654 22.35 -7.70 -16.74
C ASN A 654 23.02 -8.86 -17.51
N ALA A 655 24.29 -8.73 -17.92
CA ALA A 655 25.05 -9.80 -18.56
C ALA A 655 25.29 -10.99 -17.60
N VAL A 656 25.83 -10.74 -16.40
CA VAL A 656 26.12 -11.74 -15.38
C VAL A 656 24.85 -12.49 -14.95
N THR A 657 23.73 -11.80 -14.77
CA THR A 657 22.46 -12.45 -14.40
C THR A 657 21.83 -13.24 -15.55
N ALA A 658 22.00 -12.80 -16.81
CA ALA A 658 21.57 -13.56 -17.99
C ALA A 658 22.39 -14.84 -18.21
N ALA A 659 23.71 -14.79 -17.96
CA ALA A 659 24.61 -15.93 -18.07
C ALA A 659 24.53 -16.93 -16.88
N ARG A 660 23.63 -16.70 -15.91
CA ARG A 660 23.62 -17.42 -14.64
C ARG A 660 22.86 -18.76 -14.71
N ALA A 661 23.61 -19.86 -14.54
CA ALA A 661 23.05 -21.22 -14.48
C ALA A 661 22.40 -21.54 -13.13
N ASP A 662 23.07 -21.26 -12.00
CA ASP A 662 22.48 -21.46 -10.66
C ASP A 662 21.54 -20.30 -10.30
N ARG A 663 20.38 -20.63 -9.76
CA ARG A 663 19.33 -19.69 -9.34
C ARG A 663 18.95 -19.86 -7.87
N SER A 664 19.75 -20.61 -7.11
CA SER A 664 19.57 -20.83 -5.67
C SER A 664 19.62 -19.53 -4.85
N LEU A 665 20.57 -18.64 -5.18
CA LEU A 665 20.75 -17.33 -4.57
C LEU A 665 19.86 -16.27 -5.25
N PHE A 666 19.17 -15.46 -4.45
CA PHE A 666 18.54 -14.23 -4.93
C PHE A 666 19.59 -13.14 -5.11
N VAL A 667 19.80 -12.66 -6.34
CA VAL A 667 20.82 -11.62 -6.63
C VAL A 667 20.14 -10.28 -6.90
N CYS A 668 20.54 -9.23 -6.18
CA CYS A 668 19.92 -7.92 -6.31
C CYS A 668 20.94 -6.80 -6.50
N LEU A 669 20.74 -6.01 -7.56
CA LEU A 669 21.40 -4.73 -7.77
C LEU A 669 20.54 -3.63 -7.12
N VAL A 670 21.18 -2.75 -6.37
CA VAL A 670 20.58 -1.56 -5.79
C VAL A 670 21.40 -0.35 -6.24
N LEU A 671 20.77 0.60 -6.91
CA LEU A 671 21.40 1.82 -7.42
C LEU A 671 20.65 3.04 -6.84
N ASP A 672 21.31 3.75 -5.91
CA ASP A 672 20.72 4.89 -5.17
C ASP A 672 20.52 6.14 -6.02
N ASP A 673 21.31 6.26 -7.10
CA ASP A 673 21.08 7.26 -8.14
C ASP A 673 21.25 6.64 -9.55
N ALA A 674 20.12 6.49 -10.24
CA ALA A 674 20.03 5.98 -11.61
C ALA A 674 19.83 7.10 -12.66
N THR A 675 20.01 8.38 -12.29
CA THR A 675 19.86 9.51 -13.22
C THR A 675 20.82 9.38 -14.42
N HIS A 676 20.24 9.40 -15.63
CA HIS A 676 20.93 9.16 -16.91
C HIS A 676 21.64 7.81 -17.08
N THR A 677 21.24 6.79 -16.30
CA THR A 677 21.75 5.41 -16.45
C THR A 677 20.80 4.48 -17.21
N VAL A 678 19.54 4.86 -17.37
CA VAL A 678 18.51 4.00 -17.97
C VAL A 678 18.53 4.08 -19.49
N THR A 679 18.69 2.93 -20.12
CA THR A 679 18.78 2.73 -21.57
C THR A 679 17.74 1.72 -22.10
N ALA A 680 17.65 1.55 -23.41
CA ALA A 680 16.74 0.59 -24.03
C ALA A 680 17.09 -0.88 -23.69
N GLU A 681 18.37 -1.26 -23.64
CA GLU A 681 18.78 -2.62 -23.24
C GLU A 681 18.69 -2.83 -21.73
N THR A 682 18.95 -1.80 -20.92
CA THR A 682 18.68 -1.85 -19.47
C THR A 682 17.23 -2.23 -19.18
N VAL A 683 16.26 -1.57 -19.82
CA VAL A 683 14.82 -1.88 -19.68
C VAL A 683 14.49 -3.30 -20.13
N ARG A 684 15.17 -3.82 -21.17
CA ARG A 684 15.02 -5.21 -21.63
C ARG A 684 15.62 -6.22 -20.65
N GLY A 685 16.77 -5.91 -20.05
CA GLY A 685 17.45 -6.71 -19.03
C GLY A 685 16.60 -6.86 -17.76
N ILE A 686 16.09 -5.75 -17.24
CA ILE A 686 15.27 -5.71 -16.01
C ILE A 686 14.04 -6.63 -16.12
N ARG A 687 13.37 -6.67 -17.28
CA ARG A 687 12.23 -7.58 -17.54
C ARG A 687 12.59 -9.07 -17.44
N ARG A 688 13.85 -9.45 -17.65
CA ARG A 688 14.33 -10.84 -17.59
C ARG A 688 14.67 -11.27 -16.16
N LEU A 689 15.02 -10.35 -15.25
CA LEU A 689 15.47 -10.62 -13.88
C LEU A 689 14.50 -11.51 -13.09
N ARG A 690 13.18 -11.29 -13.26
CA ARG A 690 12.10 -12.09 -12.64
C ARG A 690 12.22 -13.59 -12.91
N SER A 691 12.72 -13.98 -14.09
CA SER A 691 12.84 -15.39 -14.50
C SER A 691 14.11 -16.08 -13.99
N VAL A 692 15.12 -15.31 -13.57
CA VAL A 692 16.44 -15.80 -13.13
C VAL A 692 16.67 -15.69 -11.62
N ASN A 693 15.61 -15.45 -10.82
CA ASN A 693 15.69 -15.21 -9.37
C ASN A 693 16.62 -14.02 -9.04
N ALA A 694 16.43 -12.90 -9.72
CA ALA A 694 17.14 -11.65 -9.50
C ALA A 694 16.17 -10.45 -9.50
N GLY A 695 16.66 -9.29 -9.08
CA GLY A 695 15.90 -8.04 -9.11
C GLY A 695 16.78 -6.79 -9.11
N ALA A 696 16.24 -5.66 -9.55
CA ALA A 696 16.90 -4.36 -9.50
C ALA A 696 16.10 -3.38 -8.64
N VAL A 697 16.77 -2.54 -7.86
CA VAL A 697 16.18 -1.41 -7.15
C VAL A 697 16.85 -0.15 -7.67
N LEU A 698 16.11 0.69 -8.39
CA LEU A 698 16.62 1.94 -8.96
C LEU A 698 15.92 3.12 -8.30
N ALA A 699 16.68 4.10 -7.84
CA ALA A 699 16.16 5.40 -7.43
C ALA A 699 16.45 6.46 -8.50
N LEU A 700 15.43 7.26 -8.84
CA LEU A 700 15.52 8.37 -9.80
C LEU A 700 15.11 9.69 -9.14
N ARG A 701 15.63 10.80 -9.65
CA ARG A 701 15.25 12.16 -9.21
C ARG A 701 13.94 12.59 -9.88
N THR A 702 13.81 12.31 -11.18
CA THR A 702 12.61 12.50 -12.01
C THR A 702 12.59 11.43 -13.12
N LEU A 703 11.44 11.19 -13.76
CA LEU A 703 11.38 10.39 -14.99
C LEU A 703 12.03 11.12 -16.18
N ASP A 704 12.14 12.45 -16.15
CA ASP A 704 12.78 13.25 -17.21
C ASP A 704 14.30 12.98 -17.34
N ASP A 705 14.92 12.36 -16.34
CA ASP A 705 16.30 11.86 -16.40
C ASP A 705 16.48 10.69 -17.40
N VAL A 706 15.37 10.09 -17.83
CA VAL A 706 15.27 8.95 -18.75
C VAL A 706 14.72 9.44 -20.10
N PRO A 707 15.24 8.95 -21.25
CA PRO A 707 14.70 9.31 -22.56
C PRO A 707 13.18 9.09 -22.67
N GLU A 708 12.44 10.08 -23.17
CA GLU A 708 10.96 10.10 -23.12
C GLU A 708 10.32 8.84 -23.73
N GLY A 709 10.85 8.35 -24.86
CA GLY A 709 10.38 7.13 -25.54
C GLY A 709 10.50 5.85 -24.71
N LEU A 710 11.22 5.88 -23.57
CA LEU A 710 11.37 4.75 -22.65
C LEU A 710 10.47 4.85 -21.41
N HIS A 711 9.81 5.99 -21.12
CA HIS A 711 9.04 6.20 -19.88
C HIS A 711 8.00 5.09 -19.62
N THR A 712 7.14 4.82 -20.59
CA THR A 712 6.11 3.75 -20.49
C THR A 712 6.75 2.35 -20.45
N ALA A 713 7.85 2.14 -21.18
CA ALA A 713 8.54 0.85 -21.21
C ALA A 713 9.24 0.54 -19.88
N LEU A 714 9.76 1.58 -19.21
CA LEU A 714 10.37 1.55 -17.89
C LEU A 714 9.33 1.25 -16.81
N LEU A 715 8.26 2.04 -16.72
CA LEU A 715 7.20 1.81 -15.71
C LEU A 715 6.57 0.41 -15.86
N GLY A 716 6.41 -0.10 -17.09
CA GLY A 716 5.96 -1.46 -17.36
C GLY A 716 7.03 -2.57 -17.22
N ALA A 717 8.30 -2.23 -16.97
CA ALA A 717 9.37 -3.20 -16.68
C ALA A 717 9.51 -3.50 -15.17
N PHE A 718 9.04 -2.59 -14.32
CA PHE A 718 9.10 -2.69 -12.86
C PHE A 718 7.74 -3.12 -12.30
N GLY A 719 7.70 -4.26 -11.61
CA GLY A 719 6.48 -4.71 -10.94
C GLY A 719 6.18 -3.94 -9.65
N CYS A 720 7.19 -3.29 -9.06
CA CYS A 720 7.05 -2.41 -7.91
C CYS A 720 7.45 -0.98 -8.26
N THR A 721 6.59 0.00 -7.96
CA THR A 721 6.79 1.42 -8.33
C THR A 721 6.38 2.33 -7.17
N MET A 722 7.20 3.35 -6.90
CA MET A 722 7.06 4.21 -5.73
C MET A 722 7.26 5.68 -6.11
N ALA A 723 6.27 6.51 -5.79
CA ALA A 723 6.25 7.95 -6.07
C ALA A 723 6.37 8.74 -4.75
N PHE A 724 7.37 9.61 -4.66
CA PHE A 724 7.64 10.43 -3.48
C PHE A 724 7.05 11.86 -3.63
N PRO A 725 6.85 12.60 -2.52
CA PRO A 725 6.42 13.99 -2.55
C PRO A 725 7.37 14.90 -3.34
N GLY A 726 6.83 15.89 -4.02
CA GLY A 726 7.60 16.87 -4.80
C GLY A 726 7.96 16.44 -6.23
N LEU A 727 7.30 15.39 -6.75
CA LEU A 727 7.32 15.08 -8.18
C LEU A 727 6.66 16.19 -9.01
N THR A 728 7.03 16.30 -10.29
CA THR A 728 6.34 17.21 -11.20
C THR A 728 4.94 16.67 -11.55
N THR A 729 4.06 17.53 -12.04
CA THR A 729 2.76 17.09 -12.59
C THR A 729 2.92 16.23 -13.84
N TRP A 730 4.04 16.35 -14.58
CA TRP A 730 4.36 15.50 -15.72
C TRP A 730 4.75 14.09 -15.28
N ASP A 731 5.63 13.95 -14.28
CA ASP A 731 5.93 12.67 -13.63
C ASP A 731 4.64 12.02 -13.10
N GLY A 732 3.85 12.79 -12.34
CA GLY A 732 2.58 12.35 -11.75
C GLY A 732 1.59 11.83 -12.80
N LYS A 733 1.55 12.43 -14.00
CA LYS A 733 0.72 11.95 -15.11
C LYS A 733 1.16 10.58 -15.60
N ARG A 734 2.47 10.33 -15.76
CA ARG A 734 3.00 9.02 -16.19
C ARG A 734 2.69 7.93 -15.15
N PHE A 735 2.77 8.24 -13.86
CA PHE A 735 2.35 7.33 -12.79
C PHE A 735 0.85 7.04 -12.78
N ALA A 736 0.01 8.06 -12.96
CA ALA A 736 -1.44 7.91 -13.06
C ALA A 736 -1.85 7.03 -14.26
N GLU A 737 -1.22 7.26 -15.43
CA GLU A 737 -1.39 6.43 -16.62
C GLU A 737 -0.96 4.96 -16.37
N ALA A 738 0.17 4.74 -15.69
CA ALA A 738 0.73 3.40 -15.46
C ALA A 738 -0.01 2.57 -14.38
N TRP A 739 -0.53 3.21 -13.33
CA TRP A 739 -1.32 2.53 -12.29
C TRP A 739 -2.79 2.33 -12.68
N GLY A 740 -3.21 2.95 -13.78
CA GLY A 740 -4.55 2.83 -14.32
C GLY A 740 -5.64 3.47 -13.45
N LYS A 741 -6.87 3.14 -13.80
CA LYS A 741 -8.07 3.73 -13.22
C LYS A 741 -8.87 2.71 -12.42
N GLU A 742 -9.71 3.23 -11.53
CA GLU A 742 -10.62 2.47 -10.69
C GLU A 742 -12.06 3.00 -10.86
N TRP A 743 -13.03 2.10 -10.78
CA TRP A 743 -14.44 2.44 -10.76
C TRP A 743 -14.82 2.97 -9.38
N VAL A 744 -14.92 4.28 -9.25
CA VAL A 744 -15.32 4.94 -7.99
C VAL A 744 -16.81 5.29 -8.08
N GLU A 745 -17.57 4.91 -7.06
CA GLU A 745 -18.96 5.34 -6.90
C GLU A 745 -19.00 6.81 -6.48
N VAL A 746 -19.13 7.69 -7.47
CA VAL A 746 -19.31 9.12 -7.24
C VAL A 746 -20.78 9.36 -6.91
N ARG A 747 -21.03 9.67 -5.64
CA ARG A 747 -22.33 10.12 -5.15
C ARG A 747 -22.52 11.60 -5.48
N GLU A 748 -23.08 11.89 -6.65
CA GLU A 748 -23.51 13.26 -6.98
C GLU A 748 -24.82 13.56 -6.23
N VAL A 749 -24.82 14.65 -5.46
CA VAL A 749 -25.98 15.13 -4.70
C VAL A 749 -26.51 16.38 -5.39
N ALA A 750 -27.37 16.18 -6.40
CA ALA A 750 -27.96 17.29 -7.14
C ALA A 750 -29.15 17.87 -6.35
N GLN A 751 -28.92 19.00 -5.69
CA GLN A 751 -29.93 19.69 -4.90
C GLN A 751 -30.96 20.41 -5.79
N HIS A 752 -32.04 19.71 -6.12
CA HIS A 752 -33.15 20.32 -6.85
C HIS A 752 -34.11 21.02 -5.88
N GLY A 753 -34.31 22.32 -6.10
CA GLY A 753 -35.33 23.10 -5.42
C GLY A 753 -36.70 22.80 -6.02
N VAL A 754 -37.55 22.09 -5.27
CA VAL A 754 -38.91 21.77 -5.72
C VAL A 754 -39.80 23.00 -5.55
N PHE A 755 -40.07 23.69 -6.66
CA PHE A 755 -41.18 24.62 -6.76
C PHE A 755 -42.46 23.80 -7.00
N ALA A 756 -43.35 23.78 -6.00
CA ALA A 756 -44.64 23.10 -6.09
C ALA A 756 -45.76 24.15 -6.22
N ASP A 757 -46.45 24.17 -7.36
CA ASP A 757 -47.47 25.17 -7.72
C ASP A 757 -48.84 24.99 -7.03
N GLN A 758 -48.88 24.39 -5.83
CA GLN A 758 -50.13 24.18 -5.08
C GLN A 758 -50.13 24.96 -3.76
N PRO A 759 -51.25 25.64 -3.40
CA PRO A 759 -51.28 26.54 -2.25
C PRO A 759 -51.16 25.81 -0.90
N LEU A 760 -51.72 24.60 -0.79
CA LEU A 760 -51.70 23.81 0.44
C LEU A 760 -50.27 23.31 0.80
N THR A 761 -49.51 22.86 -0.20
CA THR A 761 -48.11 22.47 -0.01
C THR A 761 -47.24 23.67 0.36
N ARG A 762 -47.50 24.86 -0.22
CA ARG A 762 -46.78 26.10 0.13
C ARG A 762 -46.93 26.48 1.61
N ALA A 763 -48.13 26.30 2.19
CA ALA A 763 -48.37 26.52 3.61
C ALA A 763 -47.60 25.53 4.51
N MET A 764 -47.64 24.22 4.20
CA MET A 764 -46.85 23.23 4.94
C MET A 764 -45.34 23.45 4.81
N HIS A 765 -44.85 23.82 3.62
CA HIS A 765 -43.43 24.13 3.41
C HIS A 765 -43.00 25.40 4.15
N ALA A 766 -43.85 26.43 4.26
CA ALA A 766 -43.57 27.61 5.07
C ALA A 766 -43.49 27.27 6.56
N LEU A 767 -44.49 26.57 7.10
CA LEU A 767 -44.54 26.15 8.51
C LEU A 767 -43.32 25.28 8.88
N ARG A 768 -42.96 24.32 8.02
CA ARG A 768 -41.79 23.46 8.21
C ARG A 768 -40.46 24.21 8.05
N LYS A 769 -40.35 25.16 7.11
CA LYS A 769 -39.17 26.01 6.93
C LYS A 769 -38.90 26.88 8.17
N MET A 770 -39.95 27.38 8.83
CA MET A 770 -39.82 28.09 10.12
C MET A 770 -39.40 27.15 11.26
N ALA A 771 -39.82 25.89 11.24
CA ALA A 771 -39.46 24.91 12.28
C ALA A 771 -38.03 24.34 12.16
N THR A 772 -37.48 24.19 10.94
CA THR A 772 -36.19 23.49 10.72
C THR A 772 -35.06 24.33 10.13
N GLY A 773 -35.28 25.61 9.80
CA GLY A 773 -34.22 26.57 9.40
C GLY A 773 -33.50 26.31 8.07
N LYS A 774 -33.63 25.12 7.47
CA LYS A 774 -33.11 24.75 6.14
C LYS A 774 -34.24 24.62 5.12
N ALA A 775 -34.02 25.16 3.92
CA ALA A 775 -34.93 24.98 2.79
C ALA A 775 -34.90 23.53 2.30
N VAL A 776 -36.04 23.04 1.77
CA VAL A 776 -36.17 21.68 1.26
C VAL A 776 -35.52 21.59 -0.13
N THR A 777 -34.26 21.20 -0.18
CA THR A 777 -33.67 20.56 -1.36
C THR A 777 -34.04 19.08 -1.30
N THR A 778 -34.60 18.53 -2.37
CA THR A 778 -34.57 17.08 -2.51
C THR A 778 -33.18 16.74 -3.04
N ASP A 779 -32.38 16.14 -2.17
CA ASP A 779 -31.07 15.61 -2.52
C ASP A 779 -31.30 14.45 -3.50
N ALA A 780 -31.27 14.73 -4.80
CA ALA A 780 -31.27 13.71 -5.83
C ALA A 780 -29.89 13.03 -5.80
N VAL A 781 -29.81 11.92 -5.09
CA VAL A 781 -28.60 11.13 -4.93
C VAL A 781 -28.43 10.21 -6.12
N THR A 782 -27.77 10.71 -7.17
CA THR A 782 -27.33 9.87 -8.28
C THR A 782 -25.97 9.26 -7.95
N VAL A 783 -25.97 7.98 -7.58
CA VAL A 783 -24.73 7.20 -7.50
C VAL A 783 -24.35 6.83 -8.93
N ARG A 784 -23.28 7.45 -9.43
CA ARG A 784 -22.70 7.14 -10.75
C ARG A 784 -21.36 6.45 -10.53
N GLN A 785 -21.20 5.25 -11.07
CA GLN A 785 -19.87 4.66 -11.21
C GLN A 785 -19.11 5.44 -12.27
N VAL A 786 -18.02 6.09 -11.86
CA VAL A 786 -17.13 6.87 -12.73
C VAL A 786 -15.75 6.26 -12.65
N GLU A 787 -15.20 5.92 -13.82
CA GLU A 787 -13.82 5.51 -13.96
C GLU A 787 -12.90 6.71 -13.64
N ARG A 788 -12.19 6.69 -12.51
CA ARG A 788 -11.25 7.73 -12.08
C ARG A 788 -9.85 7.15 -11.92
N GLU A 789 -8.83 7.95 -12.23
CA GLU A 789 -7.45 7.62 -11.88
C GLU A 789 -7.35 7.36 -10.37
N ARG A 790 -6.64 6.30 -9.98
CA ARG A 790 -6.45 5.96 -8.55
C ARG A 790 -5.74 7.06 -7.78
N TRP A 791 -4.84 7.75 -8.48
CA TRP A 791 -4.13 8.94 -8.05
C TRP A 791 -4.10 9.92 -9.21
N SER A 792 -4.56 11.15 -9.00
CA SER A 792 -4.43 12.20 -10.01
C SER A 792 -2.99 12.71 -10.07
N ALA A 793 -2.57 13.19 -11.24
CA ALA A 793 -1.26 13.81 -11.43
C ALA A 793 -0.99 14.97 -10.45
N SER A 794 -2.00 15.80 -10.16
CA SER A 794 -1.90 16.88 -9.18
C SER A 794 -1.83 16.37 -7.73
N GLY A 795 -2.51 15.26 -7.42
CA GLY A 795 -2.46 14.63 -6.11
C GLY A 795 -1.06 14.12 -5.77
N LEU A 796 -0.38 13.49 -6.74
CA LEU A 796 1.00 13.03 -6.58
C LEU A 796 2.01 14.20 -6.47
N ALA A 797 1.79 15.29 -7.19
CA ALA A 797 2.67 16.46 -7.15
C ALA A 797 2.53 17.29 -5.85
N TYR A 798 1.29 17.52 -5.38
CA TYR A 798 0.99 18.55 -4.37
C TYR A 798 0.27 18.07 -3.11
N GLU A 799 -0.40 16.91 -3.12
CA GLU A 799 -1.19 16.44 -1.97
C GLU A 799 -0.44 15.44 -1.07
N LEU A 800 0.73 14.93 -1.50
CA LEU A 800 1.51 13.97 -0.72
C LEU A 800 2.23 14.65 0.47
N PRO A 801 1.97 14.25 1.72
CA PRO A 801 2.66 14.83 2.88
C PRO A 801 4.15 14.43 2.92
N PRO A 802 5.02 15.24 3.53
CA PRO A 802 6.43 14.88 3.70
C PRO A 802 6.59 13.57 4.48
N GLY A 803 7.61 12.79 4.12
CA GLY A 803 7.85 11.48 4.73
C GLY A 803 6.79 10.41 4.43
N HIS A 804 5.90 10.66 3.46
CA HIS A 804 5.04 9.65 2.87
C HIS A 804 5.53 9.33 1.44
N ALA A 805 4.95 8.30 0.83
CA ALA A 805 5.08 7.99 -0.60
C ALA A 805 3.86 7.16 -1.04
N VAL A 806 3.58 7.13 -2.34
CA VAL A 806 2.60 6.21 -2.91
C VAL A 806 3.35 5.00 -3.47
N LEU A 807 2.95 3.79 -3.05
CA LEU A 807 3.62 2.55 -3.42
C LEU A 807 2.62 1.56 -4.06
N SER A 808 2.98 1.08 -5.24
CA SER A 808 2.33 -0.04 -5.93
C SER A 808 3.30 -1.24 -5.95
N LEU A 809 2.80 -2.44 -5.65
CA LEU A 809 3.63 -3.66 -5.59
C LEU A 809 3.03 -4.78 -6.44
N THR A 810 3.90 -5.60 -7.02
CA THR A 810 3.55 -6.86 -7.65
C THR A 810 4.56 -7.91 -7.22
N THR A 811 4.12 -9.13 -6.91
CA THR A 811 5.03 -10.22 -6.53
C THR A 811 5.42 -11.08 -7.74
N VAL A 812 6.48 -11.86 -7.61
CA VAL A 812 6.87 -12.88 -8.62
C VAL A 812 5.74 -13.90 -8.85
N ALA A 813 4.87 -14.13 -7.86
CA ALA A 813 3.66 -14.97 -8.00
C ALA A 813 2.52 -14.30 -8.79
N GLY A 814 2.60 -12.99 -9.06
CA GLY A 814 1.55 -12.22 -9.76
C GLY A 814 0.50 -11.61 -8.83
N GLU A 815 0.66 -11.70 -7.51
CA GLU A 815 -0.19 -10.97 -6.57
C GLU A 815 0.09 -9.47 -6.67
N HIS A 816 -0.95 -8.65 -6.68
CA HIS A 816 -0.84 -7.20 -6.85
C HIS A 816 -1.38 -6.43 -5.63
N MET A 817 -0.63 -5.41 -5.21
CA MET A 817 -1.08 -4.39 -4.27
C MET A 817 -1.32 -3.09 -5.06
N PRO A 818 -2.53 -2.50 -5.00
CA PRO A 818 -2.81 -1.22 -5.64
C PRO A 818 -1.91 -0.10 -5.09
N PRO A 819 -1.79 1.06 -5.77
CA PRO A 819 -1.03 2.22 -5.27
C PRO A 819 -1.63 2.76 -3.96
N LEU A 820 -0.98 2.46 -2.83
CA LEU A 820 -1.38 2.89 -1.49
C LEU A 820 -0.52 4.06 -0.99
N LEU A 821 -1.12 4.98 -0.23
CA LEU A 821 -0.39 6.00 0.52
C LEU A 821 0.27 5.38 1.76
N VAL A 822 1.59 5.46 1.82
CA VAL A 822 2.43 4.87 2.87
C VAL A 822 3.13 5.97 3.65
N ARG A 823 3.06 5.89 4.98
CA ARG A 823 3.89 6.69 5.90
C ARG A 823 5.22 5.97 6.10
N LEU A 824 6.33 6.62 5.74
CA LEU A 824 7.67 6.03 5.78
C LEU A 824 8.31 6.23 7.16
N SER A 825 8.35 5.17 7.95
CA SER A 825 8.83 5.14 9.34
C SER A 825 9.24 3.71 9.77
N GLY A 826 9.99 3.03 8.89
CA GLY A 826 10.41 1.62 9.04
C GLY A 826 11.37 1.34 10.19
#